data_AF-A0A7X8IIT5-F1
#
_entry.id   AF-A0A7X8IIT5-F1
#
_cell.length_a   1.000
_cell.length_b   1.000
_cell.length_c   1.000
_cell.angle_alpha   90.00
_cell.angle_beta   90.00
_cell.angle_gamma   90.00
#
_symmetry.space_group_name_H-M   'P 1'
#
loop_
_entity.id
_entity.type
_entity.pdbx_description
1 polymer ?
#
loop_
_entity_poly.entity_id
_entity_poly.type
_entity_poly.pdbx_seq_one_letter_code
_entity_poly.pdbx_strand_id
1 'polypeptide(L)'
;MSKKQKSKNKQPARTGYITGTIDRQKVKTYLIPDDGGEVVFIPERKTNHAQLNDKVRVFLYARVKGSMPEGEVVEIIKRARESFVGILELSADYAFVVCDNHVHTSDIFIPKDKLHGAKNGQKVIVKLMDFEPNLKSPVGEIIDILGDKGDNDAEMHAILAEFGLPYKYPAKVEAAAQAIDAGITPAEIAGRLDMRKAPTFSIDPHDAKDLDDALSVRKLNNGLWEVGVHIADVAHYVSPKSIIDKEAEKRGTSVYLVDRTVPMLPAHLSNGICSLNTDEDKLCYSVIFQMDDGATVKDYRIVKTVIRNKRRFNYEEAQTVIETGIGDCKYELLTLNQLAIILRQKRFEKGAIAFDRAEVKFEIDDKGKPLSVYFREQKEANNLIEEFMLLANRTVATHIGKPSQKKKAKTFIYRVHDLPDPEKLKNFSQFIRKFGYNLKTSGKQSSVSSSINQLLDRVQGKKEENLIETLAVRSMAKALYTTENIGHYGLAFEYYTHFTSPIRRYPDLLVHRLLERYEANGKNVNTKEYEEMCEHASSMEQLASNAERASIKYKQVEFMSQFVGQVFDGVISGVTEWGIYVELIENKCEGLVPIRDLDDDYYSFDEKNYCLVGDRYRKKYQLGDEITIRVTRADLDKRQLDFTLA
;
A
#
# COMPACT_ATOMS: atom_id res chain seq x y z
N MET A 1 -68.53 11.68 -3.30
CA MET A 1 -68.25 10.57 -4.23
C MET A 1 -67.27 11.10 -5.26
N SER A 2 -66.00 10.71 -5.31
CA SER A 2 -65.53 9.46 -5.90
C SER A 2 -64.08 9.19 -5.49
N LYS A 3 -63.78 7.91 -5.23
CA LYS A 3 -62.51 7.37 -4.77
C LYS A 3 -61.45 7.47 -5.88
N LYS A 4 -60.32 8.16 -5.63
CA LYS A 4 -59.08 7.92 -6.38
C LYS A 4 -58.24 6.90 -5.62
N GLN A 5 -58.26 5.67 -6.11
CA GLN A 5 -57.36 4.58 -5.70
C GLN A 5 -55.91 5.05 -5.79
N LYS A 6 -55.20 5.03 -4.66
CA LYS A 6 -53.74 4.98 -4.65
C LYS A 6 -53.34 3.68 -5.34
N SER A 7 -52.84 3.77 -6.57
CA SER A 7 -52.10 2.66 -7.17
C SER A 7 -50.87 2.43 -6.29
N LYS A 8 -50.86 1.30 -5.59
CA LYS A 8 -49.62 0.72 -5.10
C LYS A 8 -48.79 0.45 -6.35
N ASN A 9 -47.72 1.21 -6.57
CA ASN A 9 -46.65 0.81 -7.48
C ASN A 9 -46.13 -0.55 -6.98
N LYS A 10 -46.64 -1.62 -7.57
CA LYS A 10 -46.00 -2.93 -7.55
C LYS A 10 -44.73 -2.76 -8.40
N GLN A 11 -43.57 -2.75 -7.77
CA GLN A 11 -42.34 -3.07 -8.50
C GLN A 11 -42.56 -4.46 -9.13
N PRO A 12 -42.29 -4.64 -10.44
CA PRO A 12 -42.32 -5.97 -11.03
C PRO A 12 -41.29 -6.84 -10.32
N ALA A 13 -41.67 -8.07 -9.95
CA ALA A 13 -40.71 -9.07 -9.52
C ALA A 13 -39.71 -9.26 -10.66
N ARG A 14 -38.42 -9.01 -10.41
CA ARG A 14 -37.34 -9.32 -11.36
C ARG A 14 -37.25 -10.85 -11.50
N THR A 15 -38.08 -11.44 -12.34
CA THR A 15 -37.86 -12.81 -12.86
C THR A 15 -36.96 -12.68 -14.08
N GLY A 16 -35.69 -13.08 -13.96
CA GLY A 16 -34.72 -12.93 -15.03
C GLY A 16 -33.29 -13.18 -14.60
N TYR A 17 -32.37 -13.06 -15.55
CA TYR A 17 -30.94 -13.10 -15.31
C TYR A 17 -30.42 -11.70 -14.97
N ILE A 18 -29.46 -11.64 -14.07
CA ILE A 18 -28.74 -10.42 -13.72
C ILE A 18 -27.23 -10.69 -13.77
N THR A 19 -26.46 -9.70 -14.18
CA THR A 19 -25.00 -9.76 -14.13
C THR A 19 -24.49 -8.93 -12.96
N GLY A 20 -23.39 -9.36 -12.39
CA GLY A 20 -22.76 -8.66 -11.29
C GLY A 20 -21.47 -9.33 -10.87
N THR A 21 -20.91 -8.82 -9.79
CA THR A 21 -19.66 -9.29 -9.21
C THR A 21 -19.95 -10.04 -7.93
N ILE A 22 -19.33 -11.22 -7.75
CA ILE A 22 -19.45 -11.99 -6.52
C ILE A 22 -18.76 -11.24 -5.38
N ASP A 23 -19.48 -11.07 -4.28
CA ASP A 23 -18.95 -10.61 -3.00
C ASP A 23 -19.11 -11.73 -1.96
N ARG A 24 -18.00 -12.16 -1.37
CA ARG A 24 -17.99 -13.21 -0.34
C ARG A 24 -17.69 -12.58 1.01
N GLN A 25 -18.68 -12.65 1.91
CA GLN A 25 -18.56 -12.17 3.28
C GLN A 25 -18.61 -13.36 4.23
N LYS A 26 -17.43 -13.78 4.72
CA LYS A 26 -17.27 -15.01 5.53
C LYS A 26 -17.78 -16.25 4.77
N VAL A 27 -18.90 -16.83 5.20
CA VAL A 27 -19.56 -18.02 4.60
C VAL A 27 -20.76 -17.67 3.71
N LYS A 28 -21.12 -16.39 3.61
CA LYS A 28 -22.23 -15.94 2.77
C LYS A 28 -21.70 -15.39 1.46
N THR A 29 -22.29 -15.86 0.37
CA THR A 29 -21.98 -15.38 -0.98
C THR A 29 -23.10 -14.46 -1.45
N TYR A 30 -22.73 -13.33 -2.02
CA TYR A 30 -23.62 -12.31 -2.54
C TYR A 30 -23.25 -11.95 -3.98
N LEU A 31 -24.21 -11.43 -4.74
CA LEU A 31 -23.97 -10.73 -5.99
C LEU A 31 -24.17 -9.22 -5.74
N ILE A 32 -23.18 -8.43 -6.13
CA ILE A 32 -23.32 -6.98 -6.31
C ILE A 32 -23.70 -6.73 -7.77
N PRO A 33 -24.94 -6.30 -8.08
CA PRO A 33 -25.38 -6.12 -9.46
C PRO A 33 -24.65 -4.99 -10.18
N ASP A 34 -24.35 -5.21 -11.47
CA ASP A 34 -23.75 -4.17 -12.33
C ASP A 34 -24.66 -2.93 -12.49
N ASP A 35 -25.98 -3.12 -12.35
CA ASP A 35 -26.99 -2.08 -12.54
C ASP A 35 -27.30 -1.27 -11.26
N GLY A 36 -26.53 -1.47 -10.19
CA GLY A 36 -26.74 -0.82 -8.89
C GLY A 36 -28.02 -1.27 -8.17
N GLY A 37 -28.60 -2.39 -8.58
CA GLY A 37 -29.77 -2.99 -7.94
C GLY A 37 -29.52 -3.55 -6.53
N GLU A 38 -30.56 -4.15 -5.95
CA GLU A 38 -30.46 -4.82 -4.64
C GLU A 38 -29.45 -5.99 -4.69
N VAL A 39 -28.63 -6.11 -3.64
CA VAL A 39 -27.73 -7.25 -3.44
C VAL A 39 -28.51 -8.56 -3.40
N VAL A 40 -27.99 -9.59 -4.07
CA VAL A 40 -28.64 -10.90 -4.18
C VAL A 40 -27.86 -11.92 -3.34
N PHE A 41 -28.52 -12.65 -2.46
CA PHE A 41 -27.91 -13.75 -1.74
C PHE A 41 -27.79 -14.99 -2.64
N ILE A 42 -26.63 -15.64 -2.62
CA ILE A 42 -26.37 -16.88 -3.36
C ILE A 42 -26.02 -17.96 -2.32
N PRO A 43 -26.87 -18.99 -2.16
CA PRO A 43 -26.54 -20.14 -1.33
C PRO A 43 -25.25 -20.81 -1.80
N GLU A 44 -24.40 -21.29 -0.89
CA GLU A 44 -23.07 -21.82 -1.26
C GLU A 44 -23.12 -22.94 -2.31
N ARG A 45 -24.10 -23.83 -2.21
CA ARG A 45 -24.37 -24.91 -3.17
C ARG A 45 -24.82 -24.44 -4.57
N LYS A 46 -25.08 -23.14 -4.75
CA LYS A 46 -25.60 -22.49 -5.96
C LYS A 46 -24.62 -21.46 -6.53
N THR A 47 -23.39 -21.45 -6.04
CA THR A 47 -22.34 -20.54 -6.52
C THR A 47 -21.71 -20.99 -7.85
N ASN A 48 -21.95 -22.23 -8.28
CA ASN A 48 -21.30 -22.81 -9.46
C ASN A 48 -19.78 -22.62 -9.45
N HIS A 49 -19.16 -22.78 -8.27
CA HIS A 49 -17.73 -22.54 -8.03
C HIS A 49 -17.24 -21.11 -8.34
N ALA A 50 -18.16 -20.13 -8.38
CA ALA A 50 -17.79 -18.74 -8.50
C ALA A 50 -17.08 -18.25 -7.23
N GLN A 51 -16.00 -17.52 -7.44
CA GLN A 51 -15.11 -17.05 -6.39
C GLN A 51 -15.33 -15.56 -6.11
N LEU A 52 -14.72 -15.07 -5.04
CA LEU A 52 -14.72 -13.65 -4.72
C LEU A 52 -14.27 -12.83 -5.94
N ASN A 53 -15.01 -11.78 -6.26
CA ASN A 53 -14.81 -10.86 -7.39
C ASN A 53 -15.04 -11.46 -8.79
N ASP A 54 -15.43 -12.73 -8.92
CA ASP A 54 -15.81 -13.27 -10.23
C ASP A 54 -17.00 -12.48 -10.79
N LYS A 55 -16.91 -12.12 -12.07
CA LYS A 55 -18.06 -11.55 -12.79
C LYS A 55 -18.93 -12.69 -13.29
N VAL A 56 -20.18 -12.70 -12.88
CA VAL A 56 -21.10 -13.82 -13.09
C VAL A 56 -22.44 -13.37 -13.65
N ARG A 57 -23.15 -14.33 -14.22
CA ARG A 57 -24.58 -14.25 -14.54
C ARG A 57 -25.34 -15.11 -13.54
N VAL A 58 -26.33 -14.52 -12.89
CA VAL A 58 -27.17 -15.15 -11.87
C VAL A 58 -28.62 -15.21 -12.33
N PHE A 59 -29.25 -16.36 -12.15
CA PHE A 59 -30.70 -16.52 -12.29
C PHE A 59 -31.39 -16.20 -10.96
N LEU A 60 -32.35 -15.27 -10.97
CA LEU A 60 -33.08 -14.86 -9.77
C LEU A 60 -34.28 -15.76 -9.49
N TYR A 61 -34.41 -16.19 -8.24
CA TYR A 61 -35.57 -16.95 -7.76
C TYR A 61 -36.78 -16.03 -7.48
N ALA A 62 -37.96 -16.64 -7.37
CA ALA A 62 -39.18 -15.93 -7.06
C ALA A 62 -39.09 -15.26 -5.67
N ARG A 63 -39.27 -13.93 -5.64
CA ARG A 63 -39.10 -13.13 -4.41
C ARG A 63 -40.16 -13.50 -3.37
N VAL A 64 -39.71 -13.88 -2.17
CA VAL A 64 -40.57 -13.98 -0.99
C VAL A 64 -40.70 -12.59 -0.35
N LYS A 65 -41.92 -12.20 0.01
CA LYS A 65 -42.19 -10.87 0.53
C LYS A 65 -41.53 -10.68 1.90
N GLY A 66 -40.57 -9.76 2.00
CA GLY A 66 -39.83 -9.46 3.23
C GLY A 66 -38.47 -10.15 3.35
N SER A 67 -38.06 -10.98 2.37
CA SER A 67 -36.72 -11.57 2.31
C SER A 67 -35.83 -10.82 1.31
N MET A 68 -34.51 -11.01 1.49
CA MET A 68 -33.51 -10.60 0.52
C MET A 68 -33.73 -11.36 -0.81
N PRO A 69 -33.43 -10.75 -1.98
CA PRO A 69 -33.40 -11.48 -3.24
C PRO A 69 -32.43 -12.66 -3.19
N GLU A 70 -32.81 -13.80 -3.76
CA GLU A 70 -31.97 -15.00 -3.86
C GLU A 70 -31.80 -15.42 -5.32
N GLY A 71 -30.67 -16.06 -5.63
CA GLY A 71 -30.42 -16.60 -6.97
C GLY A 71 -29.35 -17.69 -7.02
N GLU A 72 -29.13 -18.21 -8.22
CA GLU A 72 -28.05 -19.17 -8.52
C GLU A 72 -27.16 -18.68 -9.65
N VAL A 73 -25.85 -18.92 -9.53
CA VAL A 73 -24.89 -18.64 -10.59
C VAL A 73 -25.12 -19.65 -11.71
N VAL A 74 -25.41 -19.15 -12.91
CA VAL A 74 -25.59 -19.99 -14.11
C VAL A 74 -24.36 -19.97 -15.01
N GLU A 75 -23.55 -18.92 -14.93
CA GLU A 75 -22.40 -18.72 -15.81
C GLU A 75 -21.38 -17.81 -15.12
N ILE A 76 -20.10 -18.15 -15.23
CA ILE A 76 -18.99 -17.28 -14.83
C ILE A 76 -18.50 -16.57 -16.09
N ILE A 77 -18.82 -15.29 -16.20
CA ILE A 77 -18.52 -14.45 -17.38
C ILE A 77 -17.02 -14.14 -17.44
N LYS A 78 -16.42 -13.83 -16.29
CA LYS A 78 -15.00 -13.52 -16.17
C LYS A 78 -14.51 -13.90 -14.78
N ARG A 79 -13.48 -14.74 -14.72
CA ARG A 79 -12.77 -15.05 -13.48
C ARG A 79 -12.01 -13.82 -13.00
N ALA A 80 -12.05 -13.55 -11.70
CA ALA A 80 -11.18 -12.57 -11.06
C ALA A 80 -9.74 -13.10 -10.96
N ARG A 81 -9.61 -14.41 -10.76
CA ARG A 81 -8.34 -15.07 -10.53
C ARG A 81 -8.32 -16.45 -11.18
N GLU A 82 -7.24 -16.74 -11.90
CA GLU A 82 -7.06 -18.02 -12.61
C GLU A 82 -6.02 -18.92 -11.95
N SER A 83 -5.14 -18.36 -11.11
CA SER A 83 -4.04 -19.09 -10.47
C SER A 83 -4.11 -19.01 -8.95
N PHE A 84 -3.78 -20.11 -8.27
CA PHE A 84 -3.84 -20.26 -6.82
C PHE A 84 -2.52 -20.81 -6.31
N VAL A 85 -2.20 -20.45 -5.07
CA VAL A 85 -1.07 -21.02 -4.35
C VAL A 85 -1.59 -22.09 -3.41
N GLY A 86 -0.86 -23.19 -3.29
CA GLY A 86 -1.19 -24.25 -2.34
C GLY A 86 -0.06 -25.25 -2.17
N ILE A 87 -0.31 -26.25 -1.34
CA ILE A 87 0.61 -27.35 -1.09
C ILE A 87 0.18 -28.55 -1.94
N LEU A 88 1.11 -29.11 -2.69
CA LEU A 88 0.86 -30.31 -3.48
C LEU A 88 0.84 -31.55 -2.58
N GLU A 89 -0.28 -32.26 -2.56
CA GLU A 89 -0.44 -33.57 -1.95
C GLU A 89 -0.53 -34.64 -3.03
N LEU A 90 0.45 -35.55 -3.03
CA LEU A 90 0.51 -36.70 -3.94
C LEU A 90 0.08 -37.96 -3.20
N SER A 91 -0.87 -38.67 -3.80
CA SER A 91 -1.20 -40.06 -3.47
C SER A 91 -0.82 -40.98 -4.64
N ALA A 92 -0.91 -42.30 -4.45
CA ALA A 92 -0.51 -43.27 -5.47
C ALA A 92 -1.21 -43.06 -6.83
N ASP A 93 -2.51 -42.71 -6.79
CA ASP A 93 -3.35 -42.62 -7.98
C ASP A 93 -3.78 -41.20 -8.37
N TYR A 94 -3.63 -40.22 -7.47
CA TYR A 94 -4.14 -38.87 -7.66
C TYR A 94 -3.22 -37.82 -7.01
N ALA A 95 -3.35 -36.58 -7.48
CA ALA A 95 -2.67 -35.43 -6.92
C ALA A 95 -3.68 -34.31 -6.67
N PHE A 96 -3.53 -33.60 -5.56
CA PHE A 96 -4.33 -32.44 -5.22
C PHE A 96 -3.44 -31.28 -4.80
N VAL A 97 -3.85 -30.06 -5.11
CA VAL A 97 -3.30 -28.87 -4.49
C VAL A 97 -4.28 -28.40 -3.43
N VAL A 98 -3.84 -28.44 -2.17
CA VAL A 98 -4.56 -27.92 -1.03
C VAL A 98 -4.25 -26.43 -0.95
N CYS A 99 -5.22 -25.61 -1.36
CA CYS A 99 -5.14 -24.16 -1.24
C CYS A 99 -5.51 -23.72 0.18
N ASP A 100 -5.04 -22.55 0.60
CA ASP A 100 -5.53 -21.96 1.84
C ASP A 100 -7.04 -21.71 1.76
N ASN A 101 -7.76 -22.22 2.76
CA ASN A 101 -9.23 -22.28 2.86
C ASN A 101 -9.94 -20.92 2.77
N HIS A 102 -9.21 -19.82 2.74
CA HIS A 102 -9.73 -18.46 2.62
C HIS A 102 -9.98 -18.00 1.18
N VAL A 103 -9.36 -18.66 0.19
CA VAL A 103 -9.44 -18.25 -1.23
C VAL A 103 -10.26 -19.23 -2.05
N HIS A 104 -10.12 -20.53 -1.79
CA HIS A 104 -10.77 -21.60 -2.53
C HIS A 104 -11.41 -22.60 -1.54
N THR A 105 -12.64 -23.05 -1.80
CA THR A 105 -13.41 -23.92 -0.88
C THR A 105 -13.25 -25.42 -1.14
N SER A 106 -12.52 -25.78 -2.19
CA SER A 106 -12.24 -27.18 -2.59
C SER A 106 -10.77 -27.36 -2.95
N ASP A 107 -10.21 -28.55 -2.72
CA ASP A 107 -8.89 -28.89 -3.25
C ASP A 107 -8.93 -29.00 -4.77
N ILE A 108 -7.82 -28.63 -5.43
CA ILE A 108 -7.72 -28.63 -6.90
C ILE A 108 -7.06 -29.93 -7.34
N PHE A 109 -7.78 -30.75 -8.11
CA PHE A 109 -7.25 -31.99 -8.67
C PHE A 109 -6.22 -31.70 -9.76
N ILE A 110 -5.07 -32.37 -9.72
CA ILE A 110 -3.99 -32.24 -10.70
C ILE A 110 -3.82 -33.58 -11.43
N PRO A 111 -4.07 -33.63 -12.75
CA PRO A 111 -3.71 -34.79 -13.56
C PRO A 111 -2.20 -35.07 -13.52
N LYS A 112 -1.79 -36.35 -13.59
CA LYS A 112 -0.38 -36.74 -13.46
C LYS A 112 0.53 -36.11 -14.53
N ASP A 113 0.01 -35.92 -15.75
CA ASP A 113 0.70 -35.26 -16.87
C ASP A 113 0.80 -33.73 -16.69
N LYS A 114 0.11 -33.17 -15.69
CA LYS A 114 0.06 -31.75 -15.37
C LYS A 114 0.80 -31.39 -14.07
N LEU A 115 1.58 -32.33 -13.53
CA LEU A 115 2.42 -32.13 -12.34
C LEU A 115 3.69 -31.33 -12.64
N HIS A 116 4.20 -31.37 -13.88
CA HIS A 116 5.42 -30.68 -14.30
C HIS A 116 6.65 -30.91 -13.40
N GLY A 117 6.75 -32.11 -12.81
CA GLY A 117 7.86 -32.51 -11.95
C GLY A 117 7.75 -32.08 -10.48
N ALA A 118 6.63 -31.47 -10.07
CA ALA A 118 6.37 -31.10 -8.70
C ALA A 118 6.31 -32.32 -7.77
N LYS A 119 6.84 -32.17 -6.54
CA LYS A 119 6.93 -33.24 -5.54
C LYS A 119 5.95 -33.01 -4.40
N ASN A 120 5.62 -34.11 -3.71
CA ASN A 120 4.74 -34.08 -2.54
C ASN A 120 5.27 -33.10 -1.47
N GLY A 121 4.38 -32.30 -0.89
CA GLY A 121 4.68 -31.31 0.14
C GLY A 121 5.25 -29.99 -0.37
N GLN A 122 5.48 -29.85 -1.69
CA GLN A 122 5.98 -28.60 -2.26
C GLN A 122 4.89 -27.55 -2.39
N LYS A 123 5.28 -26.30 -2.20
CA LYS A 123 4.44 -25.15 -2.48
C LYS A 123 4.46 -24.87 -3.98
N VAL A 124 3.28 -24.78 -4.59
CA VAL A 124 3.13 -24.68 -6.05
C VAL A 124 2.12 -23.60 -6.42
N ILE A 125 2.24 -23.10 -7.65
CA ILE A 125 1.19 -22.31 -8.28
C ILE A 125 0.44 -23.20 -9.25
N VAL A 126 -0.88 -23.31 -9.06
CA VAL A 126 -1.78 -24.05 -9.93
C VAL A 126 -2.66 -23.07 -10.71
N LYS A 127 -2.80 -23.29 -12.02
CA LYS A 127 -3.79 -22.62 -12.85
C LYS A 127 -5.01 -23.52 -13.02
N LEU A 128 -6.22 -22.97 -12.83
CA LEU A 128 -7.45 -23.72 -13.11
C LEU A 128 -7.60 -23.95 -14.62
N MET A 129 -7.99 -25.18 -14.98
CA MET A 129 -8.38 -25.55 -16.33
C MET A 129 -9.90 -25.41 -16.50
N ASP A 130 -10.37 -25.47 -17.74
CA ASP A 130 -11.80 -25.41 -18.04
C ASP A 130 -12.56 -26.52 -17.29
N PHE A 131 -13.62 -26.11 -16.59
CA PHE A 131 -14.41 -27.01 -15.76
C PHE A 131 -15.36 -27.85 -16.61
N GLU A 132 -15.27 -29.16 -16.51
CA GLU A 132 -16.38 -30.02 -16.93
C GLU A 132 -17.55 -29.87 -15.94
N PRO A 133 -18.79 -29.66 -16.40
CA PRO A 133 -19.94 -29.30 -15.55
C PRO A 133 -20.36 -30.32 -14.48
N ASN A 134 -19.68 -31.49 -14.40
CA ASN A 134 -20.02 -32.58 -13.48
C ASN A 134 -18.90 -32.97 -12.52
N LEU A 135 -17.74 -32.29 -12.53
CA LEU A 135 -16.64 -32.60 -11.62
C LEU A 135 -16.89 -31.97 -10.24
N LYS A 136 -16.71 -32.77 -9.18
CA LYS A 136 -16.89 -32.31 -7.79
C LYS A 136 -15.77 -31.37 -7.33
N SER A 137 -14.58 -31.51 -7.93
CA SER A 137 -13.40 -30.69 -7.64
C SER A 137 -12.92 -30.00 -8.92
N PRO A 138 -12.37 -28.78 -8.81
CA PRO A 138 -11.66 -28.14 -9.91
C PRO A 138 -10.53 -29.03 -10.44
N VAL A 139 -10.25 -28.93 -11.73
CA VAL A 139 -9.03 -29.49 -12.32
C VAL A 139 -8.06 -28.36 -12.61
N GLY A 140 -6.78 -28.55 -12.29
CA GLY A 140 -5.74 -27.58 -12.53
C GLY A 140 -4.46 -28.16 -13.13
N GLU A 141 -3.59 -27.26 -13.56
CA GLU A 141 -2.26 -27.54 -14.06
C GLU A 141 -1.23 -26.74 -13.25
N ILE A 142 -0.14 -27.40 -12.83
CA ILE A 142 0.94 -26.71 -12.12
C ILE A 142 1.69 -25.81 -13.11
N ILE A 143 1.76 -24.52 -12.83
CA ILE A 143 2.42 -23.54 -13.70
C ILE A 143 3.76 -23.05 -13.14
N ASP A 144 3.98 -23.18 -11.83
CA ASP A 144 5.31 -22.98 -11.22
C ASP A 144 5.45 -23.80 -9.92
N ILE A 145 6.68 -24.18 -9.61
CA ILE A 145 7.06 -24.88 -8.37
C ILE A 145 7.87 -23.88 -7.55
N LEU A 146 7.32 -23.44 -6.42
CA LEU A 146 7.94 -22.39 -5.61
C LEU A 146 9.07 -22.93 -4.74
N GLY A 147 8.91 -24.16 -4.24
CA GLY A 147 9.91 -24.83 -3.42
C GLY A 147 9.29 -25.65 -2.30
N ASP A 148 10.10 -26.01 -1.32
CA ASP A 148 9.65 -26.77 -0.16
C ASP A 148 8.94 -25.86 0.84
N LYS A 149 7.93 -26.39 1.54
CA LYS A 149 7.20 -25.65 2.57
C LYS A 149 8.17 -25.18 3.68
N GLY A 150 8.05 -23.91 4.08
CA GLY A 150 8.91 -23.30 5.10
C GLY A 150 10.26 -22.81 4.60
N ASP A 151 10.61 -23.03 3.33
CA ASP A 151 11.73 -22.34 2.69
C ASP A 151 11.39 -20.86 2.45
N ASN A 152 12.28 -19.95 2.85
CA ASN A 152 12.01 -18.52 2.81
C ASN A 152 11.64 -18.02 1.40
N ASP A 153 12.36 -18.46 0.36
CA ASP A 153 12.10 -18.02 -1.00
C ASP A 153 10.74 -18.51 -1.48
N ALA A 154 10.41 -19.77 -1.19
CA ALA A 154 9.12 -20.36 -1.54
C ALA A 154 7.96 -19.60 -0.87
N GLU A 155 8.13 -19.20 0.39
CA GLU A 155 7.11 -18.50 1.18
C GLU A 155 6.93 -17.04 0.72
N MET A 156 8.02 -16.33 0.41
CA MET A 156 7.93 -14.96 -0.11
C MET A 156 7.34 -14.92 -1.52
N HIS A 157 7.71 -15.86 -2.40
CA HIS A 157 7.09 -15.98 -3.72
C HIS A 157 5.62 -16.38 -3.65
N ALA A 158 5.25 -17.22 -2.68
CA ALA A 158 3.86 -17.58 -2.43
C ALA A 158 3.02 -16.36 -2.05
N ILE A 159 3.51 -15.50 -1.15
CA ILE A 159 2.83 -14.25 -0.79
C ILE A 159 2.64 -13.36 -2.02
N LEU A 160 3.65 -13.20 -2.88
CA LEU A 160 3.51 -12.40 -4.10
C LEU A 160 2.45 -12.99 -5.04
N ALA A 161 2.50 -14.30 -5.28
CA ALA A 161 1.55 -15.02 -6.12
C ALA A 161 0.12 -14.99 -5.55
N GLU A 162 -0.05 -14.97 -4.23
CA GLU A 162 -1.33 -14.79 -3.55
C GLU A 162 -2.03 -13.48 -3.88
N PHE A 163 -1.27 -12.41 -4.06
CA PHE A 163 -1.79 -11.10 -4.46
C PHE A 163 -1.73 -10.86 -5.97
N GLY A 164 -1.35 -11.88 -6.76
CA GLY A 164 -1.22 -11.77 -8.21
C GLY A 164 -0.04 -10.89 -8.66
N LEU A 165 0.92 -10.66 -7.78
CA LEU A 165 2.09 -9.82 -8.04
C LEU A 165 3.18 -10.63 -8.74
N PRO A 166 3.80 -10.11 -9.81
CA PRO A 166 4.84 -10.83 -10.54
C PRO A 166 6.13 -10.88 -9.72
N TYR A 167 6.70 -12.07 -9.52
CA TYR A 167 7.95 -12.28 -8.79
C TYR A 167 9.16 -12.56 -9.70
N LYS A 168 8.95 -12.71 -11.01
CA LYS A 168 10.00 -12.90 -12.03
C LYS A 168 9.77 -11.95 -13.20
N TYR A 169 10.84 -11.49 -13.83
CA TYR A 169 10.74 -10.78 -15.12
C TYR A 169 10.69 -11.76 -16.28
N PRO A 170 9.88 -11.47 -17.33
CA PRO A 170 10.01 -12.18 -18.59
C PRO A 170 11.43 -12.00 -19.17
N ALA A 171 12.06 -13.08 -19.64
CA ALA A 171 13.44 -13.03 -20.16
C ALA A 171 13.65 -11.98 -21.28
N LYS A 172 12.62 -11.72 -22.10
CA LYS A 172 12.66 -10.68 -23.14
C LYS A 172 12.71 -9.26 -22.57
N VAL A 173 12.10 -9.03 -21.40
CA VAL A 173 12.16 -7.74 -20.71
C VAL A 173 13.55 -7.51 -20.14
N GLU A 174 14.13 -8.53 -19.49
CA GLU A 174 15.51 -8.48 -18.97
C GLU A 174 16.52 -8.21 -20.09
N ALA A 175 16.44 -8.96 -21.20
CA ALA A 175 17.32 -8.74 -22.34
C ALA A 175 17.16 -7.33 -22.95
N ALA A 176 15.94 -6.81 -23.03
CA ALA A 176 15.69 -5.46 -23.51
C ALA A 176 16.27 -4.40 -22.56
N ALA A 177 16.18 -4.60 -21.24
CA ALA A 177 16.77 -3.70 -20.26
C ALA A 177 18.31 -3.73 -20.34
N GLN A 178 18.92 -4.90 -20.38
CA GLN A 178 20.38 -5.06 -20.50
C GLN A 178 20.97 -4.41 -21.77
N ALA A 179 20.18 -4.30 -22.83
CA ALA A 179 20.59 -3.65 -24.07
C ALA A 179 20.58 -2.11 -24.01
N ILE A 180 19.99 -1.50 -22.97
CA ILE A 180 19.99 -0.04 -22.78
C ILE A 180 21.32 0.36 -22.17
N ASP A 181 22.05 1.23 -22.86
CA ASP A 181 23.25 1.87 -22.32
C ASP A 181 22.90 3.18 -21.59
N ALA A 182 23.76 3.63 -20.68
CA ALA A 182 23.57 4.90 -19.99
C ALA A 182 23.52 6.09 -20.96
N GLY A 183 24.23 6.02 -22.10
CA GLY A 183 24.00 6.93 -23.23
C GLY A 183 24.22 8.41 -22.96
N ILE A 184 24.94 8.77 -21.87
CA ILE A 184 25.18 10.16 -21.48
C ILE A 184 26.27 10.78 -22.36
N THR A 185 25.86 11.13 -23.58
CA THR A 185 26.74 11.73 -24.59
C THR A 185 26.95 13.23 -24.35
N PRO A 186 27.99 13.85 -24.95
CA PRO A 186 28.16 15.30 -24.92
C PRO A 186 26.94 16.08 -25.46
N ALA A 187 26.22 15.51 -26.43
CA ALA A 187 25.00 16.11 -26.96
C ALA A 187 23.85 16.08 -25.94
N GLU A 188 23.69 14.97 -25.21
CA GLU A 188 22.69 14.85 -24.14
C GLU A 188 22.99 15.83 -22.99
N ILE A 189 24.27 15.96 -22.61
CA ILE A 189 24.72 16.94 -21.61
C ILE A 189 24.40 18.38 -22.08
N ALA A 190 24.67 18.71 -23.35
CA ALA A 190 24.42 20.05 -23.89
C ALA A 190 22.93 20.41 -23.96
N GLY A 191 22.04 19.41 -24.04
CA GLY A 191 20.59 19.61 -24.03
C GLY A 191 19.99 19.84 -22.64
N ARG A 192 20.80 19.75 -21.58
CA ARG A 192 20.35 19.81 -20.18
C ARG A 192 21.04 20.93 -19.42
N LEU A 193 20.42 21.36 -18.33
CA LEU A 193 21.09 22.26 -17.39
C LEU A 193 22.18 21.47 -16.63
N ASP A 194 23.45 21.85 -16.84
CA ASP A 194 24.59 21.21 -16.18
C ASP A 194 24.71 21.67 -14.72
N MET A 195 24.45 20.74 -13.81
CA MET A 195 24.56 20.93 -12.37
C MET A 195 25.60 20.01 -11.73
N ARG A 196 26.49 19.38 -12.52
CA ARG A 196 27.51 18.44 -12.01
C ARG A 196 28.48 19.07 -10.99
N LYS A 197 28.61 20.39 -11.00
CA LYS A 197 29.43 21.13 -10.03
C LYS A 197 28.71 21.44 -8.71
N ALA A 198 27.38 21.41 -8.70
CA ALA A 198 26.60 21.69 -7.50
C ALA A 198 26.89 20.64 -6.40
N PRO A 199 26.94 21.03 -5.11
CA PRO A 199 27.13 20.08 -4.02
C PRO A 199 25.84 19.25 -3.89
N THR A 200 25.87 18.05 -4.45
CA THR A 200 24.70 17.17 -4.58
C THR A 200 24.92 15.90 -3.79
N PHE A 201 23.92 15.48 -3.02
CA PHE A 201 23.94 14.23 -2.24
C PHE A 201 22.55 13.58 -2.20
N SER A 202 22.50 12.27 -1.95
CA SER A 202 21.26 11.54 -1.64
C SER A 202 21.25 11.10 -0.17
N ILE A 203 20.07 10.87 0.40
CA ILE A 203 19.91 10.31 1.75
C ILE A 203 18.84 9.21 1.69
N ASP A 204 19.26 7.98 1.91
CA ASP A 204 18.44 6.79 1.66
C ASP A 204 18.60 5.76 2.78
N PRO A 205 17.77 4.71 2.86
CA PRO A 205 18.09 3.54 3.68
C PRO A 205 19.46 2.94 3.30
N HIS A 206 20.17 2.35 4.27
CA HIS A 206 21.48 1.73 4.03
C HIS A 206 21.44 0.63 2.96
N ASP A 207 20.34 -0.12 2.89
CA ASP A 207 20.09 -1.23 1.96
C ASP A 207 19.54 -0.79 0.58
N ALA A 208 19.22 0.50 0.40
CA ALA A 208 18.68 1.01 -0.87
C ALA A 208 19.65 0.81 -2.05
N LYS A 209 19.11 0.57 -3.23
CA LYS A 209 19.90 0.44 -4.48
C LYS A 209 19.36 1.31 -5.61
N ASP A 210 18.08 1.62 -5.53
CA ASP A 210 17.26 2.43 -6.42
C ASP A 210 17.14 3.86 -5.87
N LEU A 211 18.19 4.66 -6.03
CA LEU A 211 18.23 6.04 -5.55
C LEU A 211 17.47 6.94 -6.53
N ASP A 212 16.20 7.24 -6.24
CA ASP A 212 15.32 8.05 -7.08
C ASP A 212 15.68 9.54 -7.03
N ASP A 213 16.13 10.03 -5.88
CA ASP A 213 16.24 11.45 -5.59
C ASP A 213 17.59 11.87 -4.99
N ALA A 214 17.97 13.12 -5.27
CA ALA A 214 19.13 13.78 -4.69
C ALA A 214 18.84 15.27 -4.48
N LEU A 215 19.48 15.86 -3.47
CA LEU A 215 19.36 17.28 -3.14
C LEU A 215 20.66 18.02 -3.41
N SER A 216 20.55 19.27 -3.85
CA SER A 216 21.67 20.21 -3.88
C SER A 216 21.28 21.56 -3.27
N VAL A 217 22.25 22.27 -2.70
CA VAL A 217 22.02 23.62 -2.15
C VAL A 217 23.23 24.53 -2.33
N ARG A 218 23.00 25.78 -2.70
CA ARG A 218 24.03 26.84 -2.69
C ARG A 218 23.44 28.22 -2.46
N LYS A 219 24.21 29.12 -1.86
CA LYS A 219 23.84 30.53 -1.74
C LYS A 219 24.12 31.26 -3.07
N LEU A 220 23.16 32.04 -3.53
CA LEU A 220 23.28 32.90 -4.71
C LEU A 220 23.77 34.30 -4.31
N ASN A 221 24.33 35.03 -5.28
CA ASN A 221 24.85 36.40 -5.07
C ASN A 221 23.79 37.40 -4.62
N ASN A 222 22.50 37.12 -4.89
CA ASN A 222 21.37 37.95 -4.46
C ASN A 222 20.89 37.62 -3.03
N GLY A 223 21.58 36.73 -2.31
CA GLY A 223 21.22 36.32 -0.96
C GLY A 223 20.17 35.22 -0.87
N LEU A 224 19.59 34.76 -1.99
CA LEU A 224 18.69 33.61 -1.99
C LEU A 224 19.47 32.29 -1.98
N TRP A 225 18.83 31.22 -1.52
CA TRP A 225 19.30 29.85 -1.68
C TRP A 225 18.77 29.27 -2.98
N GLU A 226 19.64 28.67 -3.77
CA GLU A 226 19.24 27.77 -4.84
C GLU A 226 19.24 26.34 -4.30
N VAL A 227 18.07 25.71 -4.27
CA VAL A 227 17.88 24.33 -3.83
C VAL A 227 17.39 23.49 -5.01
N GLY A 228 18.14 22.46 -5.38
CA GLY A 228 17.76 21.50 -6.41
C GLY A 228 17.17 20.24 -5.79
N VAL A 229 15.98 19.84 -6.25
CA VAL A 229 15.43 18.50 -6.06
C VAL A 229 15.58 17.75 -7.38
N HIS A 230 16.50 16.78 -7.42
CA HIS A 230 16.91 16.08 -8.64
C HIS A 230 16.33 14.68 -8.64
N ILE A 231 15.47 14.36 -9.62
CA ILE A 231 14.81 13.05 -9.71
C ILE A 231 15.32 12.31 -10.94
N ALA A 232 15.62 11.02 -10.81
CA ALA A 232 16.04 10.16 -11.91
C ALA A 232 15.13 10.32 -13.16
N ASP A 233 15.72 10.60 -14.33
CA ASP A 233 14.98 10.77 -15.59
C ASP A 233 14.67 9.42 -16.24
N VAL A 234 13.84 8.62 -15.57
CA VAL A 234 13.43 7.28 -16.05
C VAL A 234 12.73 7.36 -17.41
N ALA A 235 11.99 8.44 -17.66
CA ALA A 235 11.27 8.65 -18.93
C ALA A 235 12.21 8.74 -20.14
N HIS A 236 13.47 9.16 -19.95
CA HIS A 236 14.49 9.14 -20.99
C HIS A 236 14.83 7.71 -21.44
N TYR A 237 14.94 6.77 -20.51
CA TYR A 237 15.35 5.39 -20.80
C TYR A 237 14.17 4.47 -21.15
N VAL A 238 13.00 4.72 -20.56
CA VAL A 238 11.80 3.88 -20.74
C VAL A 238 10.80 4.58 -21.66
N SER A 239 10.90 4.27 -22.95
CA SER A 239 10.00 4.82 -23.98
C SER A 239 8.57 4.29 -23.85
N PRO A 240 7.53 5.14 -24.08
CA PRO A 240 6.14 4.70 -24.06
C PRO A 240 5.87 3.52 -25.01
N LYS A 241 5.04 2.57 -24.57
CA LYS A 241 4.62 1.35 -25.28
C LYS A 241 5.74 0.36 -25.59
N SER A 242 6.98 0.60 -25.13
CA SER A 242 8.06 -0.38 -25.16
C SER A 242 7.73 -1.61 -24.32
N ILE A 243 8.49 -2.70 -24.49
CA ILE A 243 8.27 -3.92 -23.70
C ILE A 243 8.51 -3.68 -22.20
N ILE A 244 9.46 -2.80 -21.86
CA ILE A 244 9.78 -2.42 -20.48
C ILE A 244 8.66 -1.54 -19.91
N ASP A 245 8.14 -0.59 -20.69
CA ASP A 245 7.02 0.26 -20.29
C ASP A 245 5.76 -0.56 -19.97
N LYS A 246 5.40 -1.50 -20.84
CA LYS A 246 4.26 -2.40 -20.62
C LYS A 246 4.42 -3.25 -19.36
N GLU A 247 5.64 -3.69 -19.07
CA GLU A 247 5.92 -4.44 -17.83
C GLU A 247 5.87 -3.52 -16.60
N ALA A 248 6.37 -2.28 -16.69
CA ALA A 248 6.29 -1.28 -15.64
C ALA A 248 4.84 -0.89 -15.34
N GLU A 249 4.02 -0.67 -16.38
CA GLU A 249 2.58 -0.44 -16.28
C GLU A 249 1.89 -1.61 -15.57
N LYS A 250 2.16 -2.84 -16.03
CA LYS A 250 1.59 -4.07 -15.44
C LYS A 250 1.92 -4.18 -13.95
N ARG A 251 3.15 -3.86 -13.55
CA ARG A 251 3.60 -3.89 -12.15
C ARG A 251 3.02 -2.74 -11.32
N GLY A 252 2.92 -1.53 -11.89
CA GLY A 252 2.39 -0.32 -11.26
C GLY A 252 3.30 0.28 -10.18
N THR A 253 3.89 -0.54 -9.31
CA THR A 253 4.80 -0.14 -8.23
C THR A 253 5.81 -1.24 -7.90
N SER A 254 6.95 -0.89 -7.32
CA SER A 254 7.81 -1.85 -6.62
C SER A 254 7.11 -2.35 -5.35
N VAL A 255 7.45 -3.57 -4.91
CA VAL A 255 6.90 -4.23 -3.71
C VAL A 255 8.05 -4.54 -2.74
N TYR A 256 7.95 -4.12 -1.49
CA TYR A 256 9.01 -4.25 -0.48
C TYR A 256 8.64 -5.27 0.60
N LEU A 257 8.92 -6.54 0.35
CA LEU A 257 8.78 -7.57 1.37
C LEU A 257 9.87 -7.42 2.43
N VAL A 258 9.72 -8.13 3.56
CA VAL A 258 10.70 -8.04 4.67
C VAL A 258 12.13 -8.37 4.23
N ASP A 259 12.33 -9.35 3.35
CA ASP A 259 13.65 -9.83 2.96
C ASP A 259 14.14 -9.33 1.59
N ARG A 260 13.23 -8.81 0.74
CA ARG A 260 13.54 -8.47 -0.64
C ARG A 260 12.65 -7.37 -1.21
N THR A 261 13.21 -6.69 -2.21
CA THR A 261 12.46 -5.79 -3.09
C THR A 261 12.17 -6.48 -4.41
N VAL A 262 10.90 -6.44 -4.83
CA VAL A 262 10.48 -6.79 -6.19
C VAL A 262 10.31 -5.49 -6.96
N PRO A 263 11.28 -5.10 -7.81
CA PRO A 263 11.25 -3.79 -8.42
C PRO A 263 10.18 -3.69 -9.51
N MET A 264 9.75 -2.45 -9.80
CA MET A 264 8.93 -2.13 -10.96
C MET A 264 9.77 -2.26 -12.24
N LEU A 265 11.01 -1.75 -12.23
CA LEU A 265 11.94 -1.80 -13.36
C LEU A 265 13.08 -2.80 -13.15
N PRO A 266 13.53 -3.51 -14.20
CA PRO A 266 14.66 -4.43 -14.12
C PRO A 266 15.90 -3.78 -13.49
N ALA A 267 16.68 -4.57 -12.73
CA ALA A 267 17.78 -4.09 -11.88
C ALA A 267 18.83 -3.26 -12.65
N HIS A 268 19.08 -3.58 -13.91
CA HIS A 268 19.98 -2.81 -14.78
C HIS A 268 19.58 -1.34 -14.90
N LEU A 269 18.27 -1.08 -14.98
CA LEU A 269 17.73 0.28 -15.02
C LEU A 269 17.59 0.86 -13.61
N SER A 270 16.93 0.14 -12.69
CA SER A 270 16.58 0.66 -11.36
C SER A 270 17.78 0.90 -10.47
N ASN A 271 18.75 -0.03 -10.41
CA ASN A 271 19.94 0.09 -9.55
C ASN A 271 21.14 0.69 -10.28
N GLY A 272 21.14 0.60 -11.62
CA GLY A 272 22.25 1.04 -12.46
C GLY A 272 21.98 2.42 -13.07
N ILE A 273 21.43 2.42 -14.27
CA ILE A 273 21.41 3.59 -15.16
C ILE A 273 20.57 4.75 -14.58
N CYS A 274 19.40 4.45 -14.01
CA CYS A 274 18.50 5.47 -13.47
C CYS A 274 18.89 5.89 -12.05
N SER A 275 19.39 4.95 -11.23
CA SER A 275 19.80 5.24 -9.86
C SER A 275 20.85 6.35 -9.82
N LEU A 276 20.64 7.32 -8.95
CA LEU A 276 21.53 8.47 -8.77
C LEU A 276 22.82 8.10 -8.00
N ASN A 277 23.53 7.07 -8.47
CA ASN A 277 24.75 6.54 -7.89
C ASN A 277 25.85 7.61 -7.75
N THR A 278 26.67 7.46 -6.71
CA THR A 278 27.77 8.38 -6.39
C THR A 278 28.86 8.35 -7.46
N ASP A 279 29.45 9.51 -7.75
CA ASP A 279 30.55 9.67 -8.70
C ASP A 279 30.25 9.22 -10.13
N GLU A 280 28.99 9.30 -10.53
CA GLU A 280 28.54 9.08 -11.90
C GLU A 280 27.77 10.30 -12.39
N ASP A 281 27.91 10.63 -13.68
CA ASP A 281 27.03 11.61 -14.31
C ASP A 281 25.64 10.96 -14.44
N LYS A 282 24.59 11.68 -14.07
CA LYS A 282 23.21 11.16 -14.05
C LYS A 282 22.23 12.16 -14.65
N LEU A 283 21.31 11.64 -15.44
CA LEU A 283 20.24 12.42 -16.06
C LEU A 283 19.06 12.52 -15.08
N CYS A 284 18.59 13.74 -14.85
CA CYS A 284 17.48 14.00 -13.95
C CYS A 284 16.42 14.89 -14.58
N TYR A 285 15.18 14.77 -14.10
CA TYR A 285 14.17 15.80 -14.19
C TYR A 285 14.09 16.49 -12.84
N SER A 286 14.47 17.77 -12.79
CA SER A 286 14.68 18.49 -11.54
C SER A 286 13.67 19.60 -11.33
N VAL A 287 13.40 19.89 -10.05
CA VAL A 287 12.76 21.14 -9.64
C VAL A 287 13.80 21.97 -8.87
N ILE A 288 14.14 23.13 -9.41
CA ILE A 288 15.15 24.05 -8.85
C ILE A 288 14.41 25.23 -8.25
N PHE A 289 14.58 25.45 -6.96
CA PHE A 289 13.94 26.52 -6.20
C PHE A 289 14.92 27.63 -5.89
N GLN A 290 14.46 28.87 -5.94
CA GLN A 290 15.11 29.99 -5.27
C GLN A 290 14.29 30.37 -4.04
N MET A 291 14.88 30.29 -2.85
CA MET A 291 14.19 30.52 -1.59
C MET A 291 14.96 31.46 -0.65
N ASP A 292 14.22 32.23 0.15
CA ASP A 292 14.81 33.06 1.20
C ASP A 292 15.14 32.23 2.46
N ASP A 293 15.79 32.85 3.45
CA ASP A 293 16.14 32.21 4.72
C ASP A 293 14.90 31.77 5.53
N GLY A 294 13.72 32.30 5.20
CA GLY A 294 12.44 31.87 5.75
C GLY A 294 11.80 30.72 4.95
N ALA A 295 12.54 30.00 4.11
CA ALA A 295 12.06 28.93 3.23
C ALA A 295 10.87 29.34 2.33
N THR A 296 10.76 30.61 1.98
CA THR A 296 9.73 31.09 1.04
C THR A 296 10.28 31.01 -0.38
N VAL A 297 9.65 30.18 -1.21
CA VAL A 297 9.97 30.06 -2.63
C VAL A 297 9.65 31.39 -3.34
N LYS A 298 10.67 32.01 -3.93
CA LYS A 298 10.58 33.22 -4.75
C LYS A 298 10.46 32.92 -6.23
N ASP A 299 11.15 31.88 -6.68
CA ASP A 299 11.12 31.39 -8.05
C ASP A 299 11.34 29.87 -8.09
N TYR A 300 10.90 29.22 -9.16
CA TYR A 300 11.20 27.82 -9.39
C TYR A 300 11.32 27.51 -10.89
N ARG A 301 12.07 26.46 -11.23
CA ARG A 301 12.19 25.91 -12.58
C ARG A 301 12.02 24.40 -12.55
N ILE A 302 11.17 23.87 -13.41
CA ILE A 302 11.05 22.43 -13.67
C ILE A 302 11.81 22.20 -14.98
N VAL A 303 12.92 21.45 -14.94
CA VAL A 303 13.85 21.35 -16.08
C VAL A 303 14.66 20.05 -16.03
N LYS A 304 15.02 19.53 -17.20
CA LYS A 304 15.98 18.42 -17.32
C LYS A 304 17.40 18.89 -16.98
N THR A 305 18.08 18.15 -16.11
CA THR A 305 19.45 18.45 -15.65
C THR A 305 20.37 17.25 -15.84
N VAL A 306 21.68 17.51 -15.81
CA VAL A 306 22.70 16.50 -15.54
C VAL A 306 23.39 16.83 -14.22
N ILE A 307 23.47 15.84 -13.32
CA ILE A 307 24.12 15.98 -12.01
C ILE A 307 25.27 14.99 -11.89
N ARG A 308 26.08 15.17 -10.84
CA ARG A 308 27.02 14.17 -10.35
C ARG A 308 26.83 14.08 -8.85
N ASN A 309 26.24 12.98 -8.37
CA ASN A 309 26.01 12.77 -6.95
C ASN A 309 27.37 12.60 -6.26
N LYS A 310 27.74 13.51 -5.34
CA LYS A 310 29.04 13.50 -4.68
C LYS A 310 29.07 12.62 -3.43
N ARG A 311 27.91 12.34 -2.86
CA ARG A 311 27.81 11.60 -1.59
C ARG A 311 26.45 10.94 -1.46
N ARG A 312 26.42 9.64 -1.20
CA ARG A 312 25.23 8.91 -0.78
C ARG A 312 25.27 8.73 0.74
N PHE A 313 24.43 9.43 1.49
CA PHE A 313 24.26 9.20 2.93
C PHE A 313 23.24 8.08 3.19
N ASN A 314 23.42 7.35 4.29
CA ASN A 314 22.26 6.74 4.95
C ASN A 314 21.61 7.71 5.95
N TYR A 315 20.37 7.43 6.38
CA TYR A 315 19.65 8.31 7.30
C TYR A 315 20.38 8.50 8.63
N GLU A 316 21.04 7.46 9.15
CA GLU A 316 21.76 7.47 10.42
C GLU A 316 23.00 8.38 10.35
N GLU A 317 23.74 8.33 9.24
CA GLU A 317 24.88 9.20 8.96
C GLU A 317 24.42 10.67 8.86
N ALA A 318 23.38 10.94 8.06
CA ALA A 318 22.85 12.30 7.93
C ALA A 318 22.34 12.85 9.27
N GLN A 319 21.66 12.00 10.06
CA GLN A 319 21.19 12.35 11.39
C GLN A 319 22.36 12.69 12.32
N THR A 320 23.44 11.92 12.28
CA THR A 320 24.65 12.18 13.08
C THR A 320 25.26 13.54 12.73
N VAL A 321 25.32 13.90 11.45
CA VAL A 321 25.82 15.23 11.02
C VAL A 321 24.90 16.35 11.50
N ILE A 322 23.58 16.15 11.42
CA ILE A 322 22.57 17.11 11.88
C ILE A 322 22.72 17.38 13.39
N GLU A 323 22.87 16.34 14.20
CA GLU A 323 22.94 16.44 15.67
C GLU A 323 24.27 17.00 16.16
N THR A 324 25.39 16.57 15.54
CA THR A 324 26.74 16.91 16.02
C THR A 324 27.34 18.14 15.37
N GLY A 325 26.87 18.51 14.17
CA GLY A 325 27.50 19.53 13.33
C GLY A 325 28.89 19.14 12.79
N ILE A 326 29.23 17.85 12.85
CA ILE A 326 30.53 17.30 12.42
C ILE A 326 30.29 16.28 11.30
N GLY A 327 31.00 16.44 10.18
CA GLY A 327 30.90 15.54 9.02
C GLY A 327 31.22 16.23 7.70
N ASP A 328 31.27 15.45 6.62
CA ASP A 328 31.27 15.95 5.25
C ASP A 328 29.90 16.55 4.88
N CYS A 329 29.87 17.46 3.91
CA CYS A 329 28.66 18.17 3.46
C CYS A 329 27.83 18.84 4.59
N LYS A 330 28.44 19.11 5.75
CA LYS A 330 27.73 19.62 6.93
C LYS A 330 27.03 20.95 6.67
N TYR A 331 27.64 21.82 5.88
CA TYR A 331 27.08 23.14 5.60
C TYR A 331 25.79 22.99 4.79
N GLU A 332 25.82 22.15 3.78
CA GLU A 332 24.69 21.85 2.92
C GLU A 332 23.57 21.11 3.66
N LEU A 333 23.92 20.06 4.43
CA LEU A 333 22.96 19.29 5.24
C LEU A 333 22.25 20.16 6.29
N LEU A 334 22.99 20.94 7.08
CA LEU A 334 22.41 21.80 8.11
C LEU A 334 21.55 22.92 7.50
N THR A 335 21.95 23.46 6.34
CA THR A 335 21.16 24.46 5.62
C THR A 335 19.84 23.87 5.13
N LEU A 336 19.88 22.69 4.50
CA LEU A 336 18.68 22.00 4.04
C LEU A 336 17.78 21.60 5.21
N ASN A 337 18.34 21.12 6.33
CA ASN A 337 17.58 20.80 7.54
C ASN A 337 16.86 22.03 8.09
N GLN A 338 17.55 23.17 8.21
CA GLN A 338 16.95 24.42 8.67
C GLN A 338 15.76 24.84 7.80
N LEU A 339 15.89 24.75 6.48
CA LEU A 339 14.81 25.08 5.55
C LEU A 339 13.65 24.07 5.66
N ALA A 340 13.96 22.78 5.80
CA ALA A 340 12.97 21.72 5.96
C ALA A 340 12.14 21.88 7.25
N ILE A 341 12.76 22.22 8.37
CA ILE A 341 12.05 22.50 9.64
C ILE A 341 11.01 23.62 9.44
N ILE A 342 11.39 24.70 8.75
CA ILE A 342 10.48 25.82 8.45
C ILE A 342 9.36 25.40 7.50
N LEU A 343 9.66 24.59 6.47
CA LEU A 343 8.66 24.05 5.55
C LEU A 343 7.65 23.17 6.29
N ARG A 344 8.13 22.27 7.15
CA ARG A 344 7.31 21.39 8.00
C ARG A 344 6.39 22.21 8.88
N GLN A 345 6.93 23.18 9.62
CA GLN A 345 6.13 24.05 10.48
C GLN A 345 4.98 24.74 9.70
N LYS A 346 5.29 25.35 8.55
CA LYS A 346 4.27 25.99 7.69
C LYS A 346 3.23 25.00 7.15
N ARG A 347 3.61 23.76 6.88
CA ARG A 347 2.70 22.70 6.40
C ARG A 347 1.70 22.31 7.51
N PHE A 348 2.17 22.14 8.74
CA PHE A 348 1.32 21.85 9.90
C PHE A 348 0.41 23.02 10.30
N GLU A 349 0.90 24.26 10.23
CA GLU A 349 0.07 25.47 10.43
C GLU A 349 -1.10 25.55 9.44
N LYS A 350 -0.96 24.98 8.24
CA LYS A 350 -2.02 24.89 7.24
C LYS A 350 -3.00 23.73 7.45
N GLY A 351 -2.76 22.87 8.44
CA GLY A 351 -3.64 21.78 8.81
C GLY A 351 -3.28 20.42 8.21
N ALA A 352 -2.01 20.19 7.86
CA ALA A 352 -1.51 18.84 7.61
C ALA A 352 -1.58 17.98 8.89
N ILE A 353 -1.69 16.67 8.73
CA ILE A 353 -1.83 15.73 9.85
C ILE A 353 -0.57 14.89 9.98
N ALA A 354 -0.04 14.74 11.19
CA ALA A 354 1.14 13.92 11.49
C ALA A 354 0.69 12.51 11.78
N PHE A 355 0.90 11.57 10.85
CA PHE A 355 0.71 10.15 11.11
C PHE A 355 2.07 9.48 11.11
N ASP A 356 2.83 9.69 12.17
CA ASP A 356 4.15 9.09 12.35
C ASP A 356 3.94 7.74 13.04
N ARG A 357 3.95 6.65 12.26
CA ARG A 357 3.76 5.30 12.81
C ARG A 357 5.10 4.60 12.98
N ALA A 358 5.33 3.99 14.13
CA ALA A 358 6.42 3.04 14.30
C ALA A 358 6.22 1.85 13.34
N GLU A 359 7.17 1.65 12.43
CA GLU A 359 7.17 0.51 11.51
C GLU A 359 7.96 -0.65 12.10
N VAL A 360 7.35 -1.84 12.13
CA VAL A 360 8.01 -3.09 12.51
C VAL A 360 9.00 -3.49 11.41
N LYS A 361 10.26 -3.70 11.79
CA LYS A 361 11.32 -4.23 10.93
C LYS A 361 12.02 -5.41 11.61
N PHE A 362 12.74 -6.18 10.81
CA PHE A 362 13.41 -7.40 11.25
C PHE A 362 14.88 -7.34 10.86
N GLU A 363 15.76 -7.75 11.78
CA GLU A 363 17.08 -8.23 11.38
C GLU A 363 16.92 -9.68 10.95
N ILE A 364 17.39 -10.02 9.75
CA ILE A 364 17.29 -11.37 9.18
C ILE A 364 18.68 -11.95 8.91
N ASP A 365 18.80 -13.27 9.00
CA ASP A 365 20.01 -13.98 8.60
C ASP A 365 20.10 -14.18 7.07
N ASP A 366 21.20 -14.78 6.61
CA ASP A 366 21.43 -15.07 5.18
C ASP A 366 20.40 -16.01 4.54
N LYS A 367 19.59 -16.71 5.34
CA LYS A 367 18.49 -17.57 4.88
C LYS A 367 17.12 -16.88 4.99
N GLY A 368 17.10 -15.60 5.36
CA GLY A 368 15.90 -14.80 5.53
C GLY A 368 15.16 -15.04 6.85
N LYS A 369 15.74 -15.79 7.81
CA LYS A 369 15.09 -16.05 9.10
C LYS A 369 15.22 -14.84 10.03
N PRO A 370 14.14 -14.39 10.71
CA PRO A 370 14.20 -13.26 11.63
C PRO A 370 14.99 -13.59 12.90
N LEU A 371 16.01 -12.78 13.18
CA LEU A 371 16.86 -12.83 14.36
C LEU A 371 16.34 -11.93 15.48
N SER A 372 15.90 -10.71 15.13
CA SER A 372 15.38 -9.73 16.06
C SER A 372 14.29 -8.87 15.40
N VAL A 373 13.50 -8.18 16.23
CA VAL A 373 12.49 -7.21 15.81
C VAL A 373 12.89 -5.85 16.33
N TYR A 374 12.84 -4.83 15.48
CA TYR A 374 13.11 -3.44 15.86
C TYR A 374 12.10 -2.49 15.21
N PHE A 375 12.02 -1.28 15.75
CA PHE A 375 11.09 -0.25 15.29
C PHE A 375 11.86 0.84 14.57
N ARG A 376 11.43 1.14 13.35
CA ARG A 376 11.98 2.28 12.62
C ARG A 376 11.25 3.54 13.08
N GLU A 377 12.00 4.44 13.68
CA GLU A 377 11.55 5.78 14.03
C GLU A 377 11.90 6.78 12.92
N GLN A 378 11.00 7.74 12.67
CA GLN A 378 11.31 8.85 11.79
C GLN A 378 12.05 9.95 12.56
N LYS A 379 13.19 10.38 12.03
CA LYS A 379 14.03 11.45 12.61
C LYS A 379 14.13 12.66 11.68
N GLU A 380 14.88 13.68 12.09
CA GLU A 380 15.05 14.92 11.32
C GLU A 380 15.58 14.67 9.90
N ALA A 381 16.51 13.75 9.72
CA ALA A 381 17.02 13.39 8.39
C ALA A 381 15.91 12.85 7.46
N ASN A 382 14.94 12.09 7.99
CA ASN A 382 13.79 11.61 7.23
C ASN A 382 12.86 12.78 6.86
N ASN A 383 12.57 13.64 7.84
CA ASN A 383 11.73 14.82 7.65
C ASN A 383 12.32 15.80 6.62
N LEU A 384 13.66 15.94 6.59
CA LEU A 384 14.36 16.75 5.61
C LEU A 384 14.03 16.32 4.18
N ILE A 385 14.23 15.04 3.87
CA ILE A 385 13.92 14.48 2.54
C ILE A 385 12.41 14.62 2.25
N GLU A 386 11.55 14.26 3.22
CA GLU A 386 10.10 14.34 3.07
C GLU A 386 9.67 15.75 2.62
N GLU A 387 10.10 16.80 3.30
CA GLU A 387 9.65 18.17 3.01
C GLU A 387 10.09 18.67 1.62
N PHE A 388 11.29 18.32 1.16
CA PHE A 388 11.73 18.69 -0.19
C PHE A 388 11.03 17.88 -1.29
N MET A 389 10.76 16.60 -1.05
CA MET A 389 9.95 15.79 -1.98
C MET A 389 8.51 16.31 -2.06
N LEU A 390 7.91 16.65 -0.92
CA LEU A 390 6.58 17.27 -0.86
C LEU A 390 6.54 18.62 -1.58
N LEU A 391 7.58 19.44 -1.41
CA LEU A 391 7.71 20.73 -2.10
C LEU A 391 7.78 20.55 -3.62
N ALA A 392 8.60 19.63 -4.13
CA ALA A 392 8.70 19.30 -5.55
C ALA A 392 7.36 18.78 -6.11
N ASN A 393 6.79 17.76 -5.47
CA ASN A 393 5.49 17.16 -5.82
C ASN A 393 4.37 18.20 -5.92
N ARG A 394 4.22 19.06 -4.90
CA ARG A 394 3.21 20.14 -4.88
C ARG A 394 3.45 21.15 -5.99
N THR A 395 4.72 21.50 -6.24
CA THR A 395 5.09 22.52 -7.24
C THR A 395 4.77 22.05 -8.65
N VAL A 396 5.13 20.81 -8.98
CA VAL A 396 4.80 20.14 -10.23
C VAL A 396 3.28 20.08 -10.45
N ALA A 397 2.53 19.62 -9.45
CA ALA A 397 1.07 19.56 -9.53
C ALA A 397 0.44 20.94 -9.75
N THR A 398 0.92 21.96 -9.02
CA THR A 398 0.43 23.34 -9.15
C THR A 398 0.76 23.93 -10.51
N HIS A 399 1.96 23.68 -11.04
CA HIS A 399 2.42 24.23 -12.32
C HIS A 399 1.49 23.84 -13.48
N ILE A 400 1.03 22.57 -13.50
CA ILE A 400 0.11 22.08 -14.54
C ILE A 400 -1.36 22.36 -14.18
N GLY A 401 -1.74 22.15 -12.92
CA GLY A 401 -3.13 22.23 -12.46
C GLY A 401 -3.66 23.65 -12.30
N LYS A 402 -2.79 24.66 -12.23
CA LYS A 402 -3.14 26.07 -12.07
C LYS A 402 -2.40 26.94 -13.10
N PRO A 403 -2.68 26.77 -14.41
CA PRO A 403 -1.94 27.45 -15.46
C PRO A 403 -2.14 28.97 -15.41
N SER A 404 -1.06 29.71 -15.68
CA SER A 404 -1.11 31.16 -15.88
C SER A 404 -1.97 31.53 -17.11
N GLN A 405 -2.67 32.67 -17.05
CA GLN A 405 -3.36 33.31 -18.20
C GLN A 405 -4.64 32.62 -18.74
N LYS A 406 -5.67 32.39 -17.91
CA LYS A 406 -7.03 31.91 -18.31
C LYS A 406 -7.05 30.63 -19.19
N LYS A 407 -5.93 29.90 -19.31
CA LYS A 407 -5.88 28.62 -20.04
C LYS A 407 -6.57 27.54 -19.22
N LYS A 408 -7.19 26.57 -19.90
CA LYS A 408 -7.70 25.37 -19.25
C LYS A 408 -6.52 24.51 -18.80
N ALA A 409 -6.59 23.96 -17.58
CA ALA A 409 -5.61 22.98 -17.11
C ALA A 409 -5.57 21.78 -18.06
N LYS A 410 -4.35 21.31 -18.36
CA LYS A 410 -4.16 20.07 -19.11
C LYS A 410 -4.41 18.87 -18.19
N THR A 411 -4.80 17.75 -18.77
CA THR A 411 -4.91 16.46 -18.09
C THR A 411 -3.58 16.13 -17.44
N PHE A 412 -3.64 15.77 -16.17
CA PHE A 412 -2.50 15.46 -15.33
C PHE A 412 -2.89 14.38 -14.32
N ILE A 413 -1.90 13.76 -13.69
CA ILE A 413 -2.13 12.75 -12.65
C ILE A 413 -1.97 13.43 -11.29
N TYR A 414 -2.97 13.28 -10.44
CA TYR A 414 -2.97 13.77 -9.07
C TYR A 414 -2.96 12.62 -8.09
N ARG A 415 -2.30 12.84 -6.95
CA ARG A 415 -2.42 11.99 -5.77
C ARG A 415 -3.37 12.70 -4.82
N VAL A 416 -4.58 12.20 -4.72
CA VAL A 416 -5.66 12.84 -3.96
C VAL A 416 -5.94 12.08 -2.68
N HIS A 417 -6.45 12.77 -1.68
CA HIS A 417 -6.88 12.20 -0.42
C HIS A 417 -8.11 12.96 0.05
N ASP A 418 -9.25 12.30 0.05
CA ASP A 418 -10.55 12.90 0.36
C ASP A 418 -10.67 13.25 1.86
N LEU A 419 -11.77 13.91 2.22
CA LEU A 419 -12.17 14.20 3.58
C LEU A 419 -12.38 12.89 4.38
N PRO A 420 -12.17 12.90 5.70
CA PRO A 420 -12.51 11.78 6.57
C PRO A 420 -13.99 11.42 6.46
N ASP A 421 -14.29 10.13 6.61
CA ASP A 421 -15.68 9.67 6.65
C ASP A 421 -16.38 10.25 7.90
N PRO A 422 -17.49 11.00 7.75
CA PRO A 422 -18.13 11.68 8.88
C PRO A 422 -18.63 10.73 9.96
N GLU A 423 -19.07 9.52 9.59
CA GLU A 423 -19.57 8.52 10.52
C GLU A 423 -18.42 7.88 11.29
N LYS A 424 -17.34 7.48 10.60
CA LYS A 424 -16.14 6.95 11.25
C LYS A 424 -15.52 7.97 12.19
N LEU A 425 -15.42 9.24 11.78
CA LEU A 425 -14.86 10.31 12.61
C LEU A 425 -15.72 10.58 13.85
N LYS A 426 -17.05 10.50 13.72
CA LYS A 426 -17.99 10.61 14.85
C LYS A 426 -17.84 9.45 15.82
N ASN A 427 -17.77 8.22 15.31
CA ASN A 427 -17.57 7.01 16.14
C ASN A 427 -16.23 7.06 16.87
N PHE A 428 -15.16 7.47 16.19
CA PHE A 428 -13.85 7.69 16.78
C PHE A 428 -13.89 8.75 17.89
N SER A 429 -14.52 9.92 17.66
CA SER A 429 -14.69 10.96 18.67
C SER A 429 -15.47 10.48 19.91
N GLN A 430 -16.52 9.67 19.72
CA GLN A 430 -17.26 9.07 20.83
C GLN A 430 -16.42 8.07 21.63
N PHE A 431 -15.56 7.32 20.95
CA PHE A 431 -14.68 6.34 21.58
C PHE A 431 -13.63 7.01 22.47
N ILE A 432 -12.86 7.96 21.93
CA ILE A 432 -11.75 8.60 22.66
C ILE A 432 -12.21 9.46 23.84
N ARG A 433 -13.48 9.89 23.87
CA ARG A 433 -14.07 10.58 25.04
C ARG A 433 -14.04 9.75 26.31
N LYS A 434 -14.06 8.42 26.18
CA LYS A 434 -13.95 7.49 27.31
C LYS A 434 -12.55 7.52 27.94
N PHE A 435 -11.54 7.87 27.14
CA PHE A 435 -10.16 8.10 27.56
C PHE A 435 -9.90 9.55 28.00
N GLY A 436 -10.95 10.38 28.10
CA GLY A 436 -10.84 11.79 28.49
C GLY A 436 -10.41 12.74 27.36
N TYR A 437 -10.33 12.27 26.11
CA TYR A 437 -9.97 13.10 24.97
C TYR A 437 -11.19 13.65 24.24
N ASN A 438 -11.03 14.82 23.63
CA ASN A 438 -12.07 15.45 22.82
C ASN A 438 -11.53 15.71 21.42
N LEU A 439 -12.31 15.32 20.41
CA LEU A 439 -12.00 15.58 19.02
C LEU A 439 -13.12 16.38 18.37
N LYS A 440 -12.77 17.47 17.72
CA LYS A 440 -13.68 18.22 16.84
C LYS A 440 -13.94 17.40 15.58
N THR A 441 -15.21 17.15 15.27
CA THR A 441 -15.62 16.37 14.09
C THR A 441 -16.26 17.23 13.00
N SER A 442 -16.36 18.55 13.21
CA SER A 442 -17.00 19.47 12.29
C SER A 442 -16.39 20.88 12.41
N GLY A 443 -16.64 21.72 11.41
CA GLY A 443 -16.11 23.08 11.32
C GLY A 443 -15.17 23.25 10.13
N LYS A 444 -14.28 24.24 10.19
CA LYS A 444 -13.24 24.44 9.17
C LYS A 444 -12.31 23.23 9.17
N GLN A 445 -11.91 22.76 7.98
CA GLN A 445 -10.99 21.63 7.82
C GLN A 445 -9.74 21.75 8.70
N SER A 446 -9.06 22.90 8.68
CA SER A 446 -7.87 23.15 9.50
C SER A 446 -8.13 23.01 11.01
N SER A 447 -9.34 23.32 11.48
CA SER A 447 -9.70 23.16 12.89
C SER A 447 -9.94 21.71 13.30
N VAL A 448 -10.40 20.87 12.35
CA VAL A 448 -10.53 19.42 12.56
C VAL A 448 -9.14 18.79 12.55
N SER A 449 -8.31 19.08 11.54
CA SER A 449 -6.92 18.57 11.47
C SER A 449 -6.10 18.98 12.68
N SER A 450 -6.18 20.25 13.12
CA SER A 450 -5.51 20.71 14.33
C SER A 450 -5.99 19.97 15.59
N SER A 451 -7.28 19.64 15.66
CA SER A 451 -7.81 18.82 16.77
C SER A 451 -7.31 17.38 16.73
N ILE A 452 -7.05 16.83 15.54
CA ILE A 452 -6.42 15.51 15.37
C ILE A 452 -4.95 15.58 15.82
N ASN A 453 -4.17 16.53 15.33
CA ASN A 453 -2.76 16.66 15.75
C ASN A 453 -2.63 16.85 17.27
N GLN A 454 -3.45 17.72 17.88
CA GLN A 454 -3.47 17.87 19.33
C GLN A 454 -3.84 16.59 20.08
N LEU A 455 -4.65 15.73 19.48
CA LEU A 455 -4.94 14.42 20.05
C LEU A 455 -3.70 13.53 19.98
N LEU A 456 -3.07 13.45 18.81
CA LEU A 456 -1.87 12.63 18.58
C LEU A 456 -0.71 13.06 19.50
N ASP A 457 -0.45 14.37 19.60
CA ASP A 457 0.57 14.92 20.52
C ASP A 457 0.29 14.57 22.00
N ARG A 458 -0.99 14.49 22.38
CA ARG A 458 -1.40 14.22 23.78
C ARG A 458 -1.36 12.74 24.15
N VAL A 459 -1.44 11.85 23.17
CA VAL A 459 -1.40 10.41 23.38
C VAL A 459 0.01 9.87 23.27
N GLN A 460 0.95 10.64 22.71
CA GLN A 460 2.34 10.25 22.60
C GLN A 460 2.94 9.81 23.94
N GLY A 461 3.58 8.63 23.95
CA GLY A 461 4.17 8.01 25.13
C GLY A 461 3.15 7.39 26.10
N LYS A 462 1.85 7.35 25.76
CA LYS A 462 0.82 6.75 26.62
C LYS A 462 0.44 5.34 26.17
N LYS A 463 -0.17 4.59 27.09
CA LYS A 463 -0.58 3.20 26.86
C LYS A 463 -1.57 3.06 25.70
N GLU A 464 -2.42 4.06 25.50
CA GLU A 464 -3.43 4.10 24.46
C GLU A 464 -2.99 4.72 23.11
N GLU A 465 -1.71 5.10 22.97
CA GLU A 465 -1.15 5.79 21.78
C GLU A 465 -1.44 5.04 20.48
N ASN A 466 -0.90 3.82 20.35
CA ASN A 466 -1.01 2.99 19.13
C ASN A 466 -2.49 2.74 18.76
N LEU A 467 -3.33 2.53 19.77
CA LEU A 467 -4.76 2.34 19.56
C LEU A 467 -5.42 3.59 18.96
N ILE A 468 -5.20 4.75 19.58
CA ILE A 468 -5.82 6.00 19.14
C ILE A 468 -5.31 6.39 17.76
N GLU A 469 -4.02 6.24 17.49
CA GLU A 469 -3.41 6.46 16.18
C GLU A 469 -4.03 5.55 15.12
N THR A 470 -4.14 4.25 15.41
CA THR A 470 -4.71 3.27 14.49
C THR A 470 -6.17 3.61 14.15
N LEU A 471 -6.97 3.99 15.14
CA LEU A 471 -8.36 4.41 14.91
C LEU A 471 -8.45 5.76 14.17
N ALA A 472 -7.56 6.69 14.45
CA ALA A 472 -7.48 7.96 13.74
C ALA A 472 -7.22 7.73 12.24
N VAL A 473 -6.20 6.93 11.89
CA VAL A 473 -5.90 6.56 10.51
C VAL A 473 -7.07 5.85 9.85
N ARG A 474 -7.72 4.89 10.54
CA ARG A 474 -8.89 4.16 10.00
C ARG A 474 -10.11 5.05 9.74
N SER A 475 -10.18 6.22 10.39
CA SER A 475 -11.23 7.20 10.16
C SER A 475 -10.98 8.09 8.92
N MET A 476 -9.76 8.11 8.40
CA MET A 476 -9.38 8.85 7.20
C MET A 476 -9.83 8.12 5.92
N ALA A 477 -9.96 8.88 4.83
CA ALA A 477 -10.08 8.31 3.49
C ALA A 477 -8.75 7.67 3.06
N LYS A 478 -8.79 6.74 2.10
CA LYS A 478 -7.56 6.26 1.44
C LYS A 478 -7.17 7.23 0.33
N ALA A 479 -5.88 7.48 0.18
CA ALA A 479 -5.37 8.21 -0.96
C ALA A 479 -5.37 7.34 -2.23
N LEU A 480 -5.55 7.96 -3.39
CA LEU A 480 -5.57 7.28 -4.70
C LEU A 480 -4.99 8.18 -5.80
N TYR A 481 -4.67 7.58 -6.95
CA TYR A 481 -4.34 8.31 -8.17
C TYR A 481 -5.60 8.55 -9.01
N THR A 482 -5.71 9.73 -9.59
CA THR A 482 -6.79 10.08 -10.53
C THR A 482 -6.37 11.29 -11.37
N THR A 483 -7.05 11.52 -12.49
CA THR A 483 -6.94 12.75 -13.28
C THR A 483 -7.79 13.90 -12.73
N GLU A 484 -8.69 13.61 -11.78
CA GLU A 484 -9.54 14.61 -11.13
C GLU A 484 -8.92 15.15 -9.84
N ASN A 485 -8.54 16.43 -9.83
CA ASN A 485 -7.96 17.02 -8.63
C ASN A 485 -9.04 17.44 -7.62
N ILE A 486 -9.09 16.74 -6.49
CA ILE A 486 -9.89 17.12 -5.30
C ILE A 486 -9.02 17.62 -4.13
N GLY A 487 -7.70 17.72 -4.32
CA GLY A 487 -6.74 18.04 -3.28
C GLY A 487 -6.35 16.84 -2.40
N HIS A 488 -5.51 17.10 -1.41
CA HIS A 488 -4.98 16.09 -0.49
C HIS A 488 -5.18 16.52 0.96
N TYR A 489 -6.23 16.01 1.60
CA TYR A 489 -6.65 16.40 2.96
C TYR A 489 -5.53 16.22 3.99
N GLY A 490 -4.90 15.03 4.05
CA GLY A 490 -3.86 14.75 5.05
C GLY A 490 -2.61 15.63 4.96
N LEU A 491 -2.31 16.19 3.77
CA LEU A 491 -1.15 17.06 3.54
C LEU A 491 -1.52 18.54 3.51
N ALA A 492 -2.82 18.87 3.59
CA ALA A 492 -3.35 20.21 3.39
C ALA A 492 -2.88 20.89 2.10
N PHE A 493 -2.84 20.14 0.99
CA PHE A 493 -2.45 20.65 -0.33
C PHE A 493 -3.65 20.67 -1.29
N GLU A 494 -3.84 21.80 -1.98
CA GLU A 494 -4.85 21.93 -3.06
C GLU A 494 -4.46 21.16 -4.33
N TYR A 495 -3.15 21.05 -4.59
CA TYR A 495 -2.60 20.36 -5.76
C TYR A 495 -1.45 19.48 -5.28
N TYR A 496 -1.55 18.18 -5.53
CA TYR A 496 -0.51 17.22 -5.17
C TYR A 496 -0.44 16.09 -6.18
N THR A 497 0.78 15.65 -6.48
CA THR A 497 1.08 14.52 -7.36
C THR A 497 2.28 13.77 -6.81
N HIS A 498 2.55 12.57 -7.28
CA HIS A 498 3.84 11.93 -7.07
C HIS A 498 4.71 12.15 -8.32
N PHE A 499 5.86 12.79 -8.13
CA PHE A 499 6.85 13.09 -9.16
C PHE A 499 8.24 12.51 -8.83
N THR A 500 8.47 12.21 -7.55
CA THR A 500 9.78 12.06 -6.92
C THR A 500 10.29 10.62 -6.84
N SER A 501 9.57 9.64 -7.40
CA SER A 501 10.03 8.24 -7.37
C SER A 501 9.67 7.41 -8.62
N PRO A 502 10.07 7.85 -9.83
CA PRO A 502 9.74 7.18 -11.09
C PRO A 502 10.43 5.82 -11.29
N ILE A 503 11.47 5.46 -10.51
CA ILE A 503 12.07 4.12 -10.58
C ILE A 503 11.11 3.06 -10.02
N ARG A 504 10.32 3.42 -9.01
CA ARG A 504 9.47 2.50 -8.25
C ARG A 504 7.96 2.76 -8.33
N ARG A 505 7.51 3.84 -8.98
CA ARG A 505 6.09 4.16 -9.15
C ARG A 505 5.78 4.54 -10.61
N TYR A 506 4.86 3.82 -11.23
CA TYR A 506 4.45 4.10 -12.61
C TYR A 506 3.74 5.46 -12.78
N PRO A 507 2.92 5.95 -11.82
CA PRO A 507 2.35 7.30 -11.89
C PRO A 507 3.40 8.41 -12.02
N ASP A 508 4.53 8.31 -11.32
CA ASP A 508 5.63 9.28 -11.41
C ASP A 508 6.26 9.26 -12.81
N LEU A 509 6.46 8.08 -13.40
CA LEU A 509 6.94 7.94 -14.78
C LEU A 509 5.98 8.60 -15.79
N LEU A 510 4.67 8.42 -15.61
CA LEU A 510 3.65 9.09 -16.42
C LEU A 510 3.68 10.61 -16.22
N VAL A 511 3.85 11.09 -14.99
CA VAL A 511 4.00 12.51 -14.68
C VAL A 511 5.21 13.11 -15.41
N HIS A 512 6.37 12.45 -15.40
CA HIS A 512 7.57 12.89 -16.12
C HIS A 512 7.30 13.04 -17.62
N ARG A 513 6.62 12.06 -18.23
CA ARG A 513 6.23 12.10 -19.65
C ARG A 513 5.26 13.24 -19.96
N LEU A 514 4.28 13.48 -19.09
CA LEU A 514 3.33 14.57 -19.25
C LEU A 514 4.01 15.94 -19.16
N LEU A 515 4.95 16.09 -18.22
CA LEU A 515 5.75 17.31 -18.09
C LEU A 515 6.56 17.56 -19.36
N GLU A 516 7.33 16.57 -19.83
CA GLU A 516 8.12 16.67 -21.07
C GLU A 516 7.25 17.04 -22.28
N ARG A 517 6.11 16.36 -22.43
CA ARG A 517 5.16 16.64 -23.50
C ARG A 517 4.65 18.08 -23.45
N TYR A 518 4.32 18.58 -22.27
CA TYR A 518 3.70 19.89 -22.11
C TYR A 518 4.69 21.04 -22.17
N GLU A 519 5.93 20.81 -21.74
CA GLU A 519 7.07 21.71 -21.94
C GLU A 519 7.35 21.91 -23.45
N ALA A 520 7.26 20.83 -24.23
CA ALA A 520 7.34 20.87 -25.70
C ALA A 520 6.07 21.43 -26.40
N ASN A 521 5.19 22.13 -25.68
CA ASN A 521 3.90 22.64 -26.19
C ASN A 521 2.96 21.58 -26.79
N GLY A 522 3.12 20.32 -26.38
CA GLY A 522 2.27 19.21 -26.82
C GLY A 522 0.79 19.40 -26.45
N LYS A 523 -0.09 18.82 -27.27
CA LYS A 523 -1.54 18.80 -27.07
C LYS A 523 -1.92 18.01 -25.83
N ASN A 524 -3.09 18.31 -25.26
CA ASN A 524 -3.66 17.54 -24.16
C ASN A 524 -3.74 16.04 -24.50
N VAL A 525 -3.52 15.18 -23.50
CA VAL A 525 -3.70 13.72 -23.65
C VAL A 525 -5.17 13.34 -23.50
N ASN A 526 -5.50 12.08 -23.77
CA ASN A 526 -6.81 11.53 -23.51
C ASN A 526 -6.99 11.32 -22.00
N THR A 527 -7.90 12.06 -21.38
CA THR A 527 -8.19 11.95 -19.94
C THR A 527 -8.64 10.56 -19.53
N LYS A 528 -9.49 9.91 -20.34
CA LYS A 528 -10.03 8.60 -19.99
C LYS A 528 -8.95 7.51 -19.94
N GLU A 529 -8.03 7.53 -20.90
CA GLU A 529 -6.90 6.60 -20.95
C GLU A 529 -6.00 6.74 -19.71
N TYR A 530 -5.73 7.98 -19.29
CA TYR A 530 -4.93 8.25 -18.09
C TYR A 530 -5.68 7.93 -16.79
N GLU A 531 -7.01 8.08 -16.76
CA GLU A 531 -7.82 7.66 -15.61
C GLU A 531 -7.76 6.14 -15.42
N GLU A 532 -7.88 5.35 -16.49
CA GLU A 532 -7.76 3.89 -16.45
C GLU A 532 -6.37 3.46 -15.91
N MET A 533 -5.29 4.16 -16.31
CA MET A 533 -3.95 3.94 -15.75
C MET A 533 -3.84 4.33 -14.26
N CYS A 534 -4.55 5.37 -13.82
CA CYS A 534 -4.59 5.79 -12.42
C CYS A 534 -5.35 4.79 -11.53
N GLU A 535 -6.48 4.28 -12.01
CA GLU A 535 -7.25 3.21 -11.35
C GLU A 535 -6.39 1.95 -11.17
N HIS A 536 -5.71 1.54 -12.25
CA HIS A 536 -4.77 0.40 -12.22
C HIS A 536 -3.64 0.62 -11.22
N ALA A 537 -2.97 1.78 -11.25
CA ALA A 537 -1.88 2.08 -10.32
C ALA A 537 -2.33 2.09 -8.85
N SER A 538 -3.53 2.62 -8.57
CA SER A 538 -4.11 2.63 -7.23
C SER A 538 -4.44 1.21 -6.74
N SER A 539 -4.93 0.34 -7.64
CA SER A 539 -5.16 -1.08 -7.35
C SER A 539 -3.85 -1.81 -7.04
N MET A 540 -2.81 -1.61 -7.87
CA MET A 540 -1.50 -2.25 -7.67
C MET A 540 -0.82 -1.79 -6.38
N GLU A 541 -0.92 -0.51 -6.01
CA GLU A 541 -0.43 0.00 -4.72
C GLU A 541 -1.12 -0.72 -3.54
N GLN A 542 -2.44 -0.91 -3.63
CA GLN A 542 -3.19 -1.60 -2.58
C GLN A 542 -2.80 -3.07 -2.46
N LEU A 543 -2.57 -3.76 -3.59
CA LEU A 543 -2.10 -5.15 -3.62
C LEU A 543 -0.68 -5.27 -3.06
N ALA A 544 0.23 -4.38 -3.47
CA ALA A 544 1.59 -4.32 -2.95
C ALA A 544 1.58 -4.15 -1.42
N SER A 545 0.87 -3.14 -0.90
CA SER A 545 0.77 -2.89 0.55
C SER A 545 0.19 -4.09 1.32
N ASN A 546 -0.73 -4.85 0.73
CA ASN A 546 -1.26 -6.05 1.36
C ASN A 546 -0.25 -7.20 1.37
N ALA A 547 0.54 -7.37 0.31
CA ALA A 547 1.63 -8.34 0.26
C ALA A 547 2.74 -8.02 1.27
N GLU A 548 3.12 -6.75 1.39
CA GLU A 548 4.10 -6.28 2.37
C GLU A 548 3.63 -6.60 3.80
N ARG A 549 2.39 -6.26 4.16
CA ARG A 549 1.78 -6.62 5.45
C ARG A 549 1.74 -8.13 5.68
N ALA A 550 1.42 -8.90 4.65
CA ALA A 550 1.41 -10.36 4.75
C ALA A 550 2.81 -10.93 5.02
N SER A 551 3.86 -10.36 4.40
CA SER A 551 5.25 -10.77 4.66
C SER A 551 5.70 -10.40 6.07
N ILE A 552 5.33 -9.20 6.57
CA ILE A 552 5.58 -8.80 7.96
C ILE A 552 4.90 -9.78 8.90
N LYS A 553 3.62 -10.09 8.69
CA LYS A 553 2.88 -11.02 9.55
C LYS A 553 3.48 -12.43 9.54
N TYR A 554 3.90 -12.91 8.37
CA TYR A 554 4.62 -14.18 8.25
C TYR A 554 5.88 -14.18 9.12
N LYS A 555 6.71 -13.13 9.00
CA LYS A 555 7.96 -13.01 9.77
C LYS A 555 7.74 -12.79 11.27
N GLN A 556 6.66 -12.11 11.67
CA GLN A 556 6.25 -12.07 13.08
C GLN A 556 5.95 -13.46 13.63
N VAL A 557 5.19 -14.27 12.89
CA VAL A 557 4.82 -15.63 13.33
C VAL A 557 6.05 -16.55 13.33
N GLU A 558 6.91 -16.44 12.30
CA GLU A 558 8.18 -17.18 12.23
C GLU A 558 9.09 -16.82 13.41
N PHE A 559 9.26 -15.54 13.70
CA PHE A 559 10.01 -15.07 14.85
C PHE A 559 9.41 -15.58 16.17
N MET A 560 8.08 -15.55 16.31
CA MET A 560 7.38 -15.95 17.53
C MET A 560 7.31 -17.47 17.75
N SER A 561 7.55 -18.27 16.71
CA SER A 561 7.53 -19.73 16.80
C SER A 561 8.51 -20.30 17.82
N GLN A 562 9.65 -19.64 18.03
CA GLN A 562 10.67 -20.06 19.01
C GLN A 562 10.28 -19.72 20.46
N PHE A 563 9.24 -18.91 20.67
CA PHE A 563 8.77 -18.47 21.98
C PHE A 563 7.46 -19.15 22.41
N VAL A 564 7.03 -20.20 21.70
CA VAL A 564 5.86 -21.01 22.10
C VAL A 564 6.08 -21.57 23.51
N GLY A 565 5.07 -21.40 24.36
CA GLY A 565 5.06 -21.76 25.78
C GLY A 565 5.50 -20.64 26.73
N GLN A 566 6.11 -19.57 26.21
CA GLN A 566 6.57 -18.42 27.01
C GLN A 566 5.44 -17.42 27.27
N VAL A 567 5.65 -16.58 28.28
CA VAL A 567 4.68 -15.60 28.79
C VAL A 567 5.18 -14.20 28.44
N PHE A 568 4.27 -13.35 27.98
CA PHE A 568 4.56 -11.97 27.60
C PHE A 568 3.47 -11.03 28.10
N ASP A 569 3.87 -9.80 28.42
CA ASP A 569 2.92 -8.72 28.61
C ASP A 569 2.52 -8.14 27.25
N GLY A 570 1.23 -7.84 27.13
CA GLY A 570 0.63 -7.31 25.92
C GLY A 570 -0.51 -6.35 26.21
N VAL A 571 -0.93 -5.67 25.16
CA VAL A 571 -2.07 -4.75 25.18
C VAL A 571 -3.12 -5.26 24.22
N ILE A 572 -4.39 -5.26 24.63
CA ILE A 572 -5.49 -5.63 23.75
C ILE A 572 -5.55 -4.62 22.59
N SER A 573 -5.14 -5.06 21.39
CA SER A 573 -5.08 -4.27 20.15
C SER A 573 -6.35 -4.39 19.31
N GLY A 574 -7.19 -5.39 19.58
CA GLY A 574 -8.46 -5.62 18.90
C GLY A 574 -9.42 -6.45 19.72
N VAL A 575 -10.71 -6.24 19.53
CA VAL A 575 -11.77 -7.03 20.18
C VAL A 575 -12.83 -7.40 19.15
N THR A 576 -13.22 -8.68 19.12
CA THR A 576 -14.24 -9.21 18.19
C THR A 576 -15.18 -10.17 18.92
N GLU A 577 -16.24 -10.62 18.23
CA GLU A 577 -17.17 -11.64 18.73
C GLU A 577 -16.53 -13.01 19.01
N TRP A 578 -15.32 -13.27 18.50
CA TRP A 578 -14.63 -14.56 18.64
C TRP A 578 -13.35 -14.51 19.47
N GLY A 579 -12.96 -13.34 20.00
CA GLY A 579 -11.80 -13.24 20.88
C GLY A 579 -11.22 -11.82 20.99
N ILE A 580 -10.05 -11.75 21.60
CA ILE A 580 -9.26 -10.51 21.74
C ILE A 580 -7.91 -10.67 21.05
N TYR A 581 -7.54 -9.67 20.26
CA TYR A 581 -6.20 -9.56 19.69
C TYR A 581 -5.32 -8.82 20.68
N VAL A 582 -4.11 -9.32 20.87
CA VAL A 582 -3.16 -8.83 21.85
C VAL A 582 -1.85 -8.54 21.13
N GLU A 583 -1.40 -7.30 21.20
CA GLU A 583 -0.10 -6.87 20.70
C GLU A 583 0.91 -6.90 21.86
N LEU A 584 2.02 -7.63 21.68
CA LEU A 584 3.04 -7.76 22.71
C LEU A 584 3.83 -6.46 22.89
N ILE A 585 4.13 -6.09 24.14
CA ILE A 585 4.81 -4.82 24.43
C ILE A 585 6.24 -4.82 23.84
N GLU A 586 6.98 -5.91 24.03
CA GLU A 586 8.41 -6.00 23.71
C GLU A 586 8.70 -6.00 22.20
N ASN A 587 7.91 -6.73 21.42
CA ASN A 587 8.19 -7.00 20.00
C ASN A 587 7.04 -6.65 19.05
N LYS A 588 5.91 -6.13 19.57
CA LYS A 588 4.72 -5.72 18.80
C LYS A 588 4.15 -6.79 17.88
N CYS A 589 4.47 -8.06 18.12
CA CYS A 589 3.80 -9.17 17.46
C CYS A 589 2.37 -9.26 18.00
N GLU A 590 1.42 -9.55 17.11
CA GLU A 590 0.00 -9.65 17.45
C GLU A 590 -0.46 -11.11 17.37
N GLY A 591 -1.22 -11.55 18.36
CA GLY A 591 -1.87 -12.87 18.39
C GLY A 591 -3.29 -12.79 18.92
N LEU A 592 -4.06 -13.86 18.71
CA LEU A 592 -5.45 -13.97 19.12
C LEU A 592 -5.54 -14.81 20.40
N VAL A 593 -6.24 -14.30 21.42
CA VAL A 593 -6.83 -15.13 22.48
C VAL A 593 -8.27 -15.46 22.07
N PRO A 594 -8.56 -16.71 21.70
CA PRO A 594 -9.91 -17.13 21.34
C PRO A 594 -10.89 -16.95 22.51
N ILE A 595 -12.13 -16.55 22.22
CA ILE A 595 -13.16 -16.36 23.25
C ILE A 595 -13.45 -17.64 24.05
N ARG A 596 -13.25 -18.81 23.43
CA ARG A 596 -13.42 -20.12 24.08
C ARG A 596 -12.36 -20.41 25.15
N ASP A 597 -11.23 -19.70 25.11
CA ASP A 597 -10.14 -19.84 26.07
C ASP A 597 -10.30 -18.83 27.23
N LEU A 598 -11.37 -18.01 27.19
CA LEU A 598 -11.84 -17.20 28.32
C LEU A 598 -12.85 -18.03 29.12
N ASP A 599 -12.35 -19.01 29.87
CA ASP A 599 -13.15 -20.04 30.54
C ASP A 599 -13.83 -19.60 31.85
N ASP A 600 -13.58 -18.37 32.30
CA ASP A 600 -14.12 -17.83 33.53
C ASP A 600 -15.56 -17.31 33.41
N ASP A 601 -16.07 -17.00 32.22
CA ASP A 601 -17.44 -16.49 32.02
C ASP A 601 -17.97 -16.74 30.60
N TYR A 602 -19.26 -16.45 30.37
CA TYR A 602 -19.81 -16.29 29.02
C TYR A 602 -19.63 -14.84 28.58
N TYR A 603 -18.81 -14.62 27.56
CA TYR A 603 -18.51 -13.28 27.05
C TYR A 603 -19.38 -12.91 25.86
N SER A 604 -19.90 -11.68 25.90
CA SER A 604 -20.60 -11.05 24.78
C SER A 604 -19.83 -9.82 24.28
N PHE A 605 -19.81 -9.63 22.96
CA PHE A 605 -19.13 -8.50 22.35
C PHE A 605 -19.99 -7.24 22.37
N ASP A 606 -19.50 -6.21 23.05
CA ASP A 606 -20.06 -4.87 23.02
C ASP A 606 -19.31 -4.02 21.99
N GLU A 607 -19.82 -4.02 20.76
CA GLU A 607 -19.25 -3.30 19.62
C GLU A 607 -19.11 -1.79 19.87
N LYS A 608 -20.04 -1.18 20.63
CA LYS A 608 -20.00 0.25 20.92
C LYS A 608 -18.90 0.61 21.92
N ASN A 609 -18.51 -0.34 22.76
CA ASN A 609 -17.49 -0.16 23.78
C ASN A 609 -16.16 -0.83 23.43
N TYR A 610 -16.09 -1.57 22.32
CA TYR A 610 -14.93 -2.37 21.93
C TYR A 610 -14.42 -3.23 23.08
N CYS A 611 -15.33 -3.95 23.73
CA CYS A 611 -14.99 -4.84 24.82
C CYS A 611 -15.80 -6.13 24.79
N LEU A 612 -15.22 -7.18 25.35
CA LEU A 612 -15.95 -8.38 25.75
C LEU A 612 -16.41 -8.20 27.19
N VAL A 613 -17.69 -8.46 27.46
CA VAL A 613 -18.27 -8.35 28.80
C VAL A 613 -18.79 -9.72 29.23
N GLY A 614 -18.30 -10.22 30.36
CA GLY A 614 -18.78 -11.45 30.98
C GLY A 614 -20.21 -11.28 31.52
N ASP A 615 -21.07 -12.26 31.30
CA ASP A 615 -22.47 -12.20 31.71
C ASP A 615 -22.65 -12.35 33.22
N ARG A 616 -21.86 -13.23 33.86
CA ARG A 616 -21.99 -13.56 35.29
C ARG A 616 -21.17 -12.64 36.18
N TYR A 617 -19.87 -12.53 35.90
CA TYR A 617 -18.91 -11.81 36.73
C TYR A 617 -18.73 -10.36 36.29
N ARG A 618 -19.29 -9.98 35.13
CA ARG A 618 -19.18 -8.62 34.55
C ARG A 618 -17.73 -8.18 34.33
N LYS A 619 -16.78 -9.13 34.29
CA LYS A 619 -15.39 -8.88 33.90
C LYS A 619 -15.38 -8.35 32.47
N LYS A 620 -14.50 -7.38 32.20
CA LYS A 620 -14.39 -6.76 30.90
C LYS A 620 -12.97 -6.94 30.38
N TYR A 621 -12.87 -7.34 29.11
CA TYR A 621 -11.65 -7.24 28.33
C TYR A 621 -11.87 -6.15 27.31
N GLN A 622 -11.26 -5.00 27.53
CA GLN A 622 -11.46 -3.80 26.74
C GLN A 622 -10.22 -3.50 25.91
N LEU A 623 -10.46 -2.96 24.73
CA LEU A 623 -9.41 -2.44 23.87
C LEU A 623 -8.50 -1.45 24.62
N GLY A 624 -7.20 -1.71 24.62
CA GLY A 624 -6.18 -0.96 25.37
C GLY A 624 -5.82 -1.51 26.76
N ASP A 625 -6.52 -2.54 27.26
CA ASP A 625 -6.17 -3.16 28.53
C ASP A 625 -4.83 -3.90 28.43
N GLU A 626 -4.02 -3.78 29.48
CA GLU A 626 -2.80 -4.59 29.66
C GLU A 626 -3.18 -5.96 30.21
N ILE A 627 -2.68 -6.99 29.55
CA ILE A 627 -2.88 -8.38 29.94
C ILE A 627 -1.60 -9.17 29.75
N THR A 628 -1.41 -10.17 30.60
CA THR A 628 -0.32 -11.13 30.46
C THR A 628 -0.86 -12.38 29.75
N ILE A 629 -0.17 -12.78 28.69
CA ILE A 629 -0.58 -13.91 27.85
C ILE A 629 0.53 -14.96 27.75
N ARG A 630 0.16 -16.19 27.42
CA ARG A 630 1.08 -17.25 27.02
C ARG A 630 0.93 -17.55 25.54
N VAL A 631 2.05 -17.64 24.82
CA VAL A 631 2.07 -18.09 23.43
C VAL A 631 1.79 -19.58 23.37
N THR A 632 0.71 -20.00 22.72
CA THR A 632 0.32 -21.42 22.67
C THR A 632 0.63 -22.09 21.35
N ARG A 633 0.49 -21.36 20.23
CA ARG A 633 0.72 -21.89 18.89
C ARG A 633 1.17 -20.77 17.95
N ALA A 634 2.08 -21.13 17.06
CA ALA A 634 2.44 -20.34 15.88
C ALA A 634 2.07 -21.16 14.64
N ASP A 635 1.17 -20.63 13.81
CA ASP A 635 0.71 -21.25 12.58
C ASP A 635 1.19 -20.41 11.39
N LEU A 636 2.25 -20.87 10.73
CA LEU A 636 2.88 -20.18 9.60
C LEU A 636 1.97 -20.15 8.37
N ASP A 637 1.19 -21.20 8.14
CA ASP A 637 0.27 -21.27 6.99
C ASP A 637 -0.81 -20.20 7.12
N LYS A 638 -1.44 -20.13 8.29
CA LYS A 638 -2.46 -19.11 8.60
C LYS A 638 -1.89 -17.74 8.93
N ARG A 639 -0.57 -17.63 9.08
CA ARG A 639 0.13 -16.43 9.59
C ARG A 639 -0.55 -15.93 10.87
N GLN A 640 -0.75 -16.81 11.83
CA GLN A 640 -1.49 -16.53 13.06
C GLN A 640 -0.73 -17.04 14.28
N LEU A 641 -0.74 -16.22 15.33
CA LEU A 641 -0.34 -16.60 16.68
C LEU A 641 -1.59 -16.80 17.53
N ASP A 642 -1.64 -17.91 18.26
CA ASP A 642 -2.69 -18.16 19.25
C ASP A 642 -2.13 -18.02 20.66
N PHE A 643 -2.84 -17.28 21.48
CA PHE A 643 -2.50 -16.96 22.85
C PHE A 643 -3.56 -17.50 23.81
N THR A 644 -3.18 -17.62 25.08
CA THR A 644 -4.09 -17.86 26.21
C THR A 644 -3.76 -16.85 27.32
N LEU A 645 -4.70 -16.59 28.22
CA LEU A 645 -4.40 -15.79 29.41
C LEU A 645 -3.42 -16.56 30.31
N ALA A 646 -2.44 -15.86 30.88
CA ALA A 646 -1.33 -16.45 31.64
C ALA A 646 -1.69 -16.83 33.08
#